data_AF-A0A239F1W7-F1
#
_entry.id   AF-A0A239F1W7-F1
#
_cell.length_a   1.000
_cell.length_b   1.000
_cell.length_c   1.000
_cell.angle_alpha   90.00
_cell.angle_beta   90.00
_cell.angle_gamma   90.00
#
_symmetry.space_group_name_H-M   'P 1'
#
loop_
_entity.id
_entity.type
_entity.pdbx_description
1 polymer ?
#
loop_
_entity_poly.entity_id
_entity_poly.type
_entity_poly.pdbx_seq_one_letter_code
_entity_poly.pdbx_strand_id
1 'polypeptide(L)'
;MTAESVVPGALLPEAARELAEIANTLREASVHATAALSDPQVAAAVCRAPRDGWRAQRALARAVTDPAGLGWAPAGGVLGVLGAKLGGFAGAPSLPVAVMTTSLRLRIAAVALAEPALTGDPLVRRLIEAAGEGRAGVLGALRDLVADRGAAGALSAVAPVFGEVLALRALLDRNPLNDRTAWLIATGAGAATADPVTGLSNRAIARLDRGRGGAVRAEPAPAEAALFCSEASLPGLLGDLVAIGPTGRALLLTVRGPDGAERYVLLAPGMRLGAPDGESPADLLGAFSSTVQDSGPYSRALAKAIDDYRIPEGADLALIGHSAGGAAVMSLSQDAALSARFRITHVITIGSPIDFKDPADPQTWVASVTNRHDIIPSLDGQGAGNCFTDRPGRYVVDYTDPTHLFPACHRLEHYAANIEHDLPEARAHIEQQLAPYCGPVLHRRLYQLYDNARRPEGFPFLTVAARAEPTPDGPVELPVRTSDAATLTAWFAVDAASAAAVLGEADGAVPVRAGARALAALTVHDHRASTLGPHREVTLGLLVHDPWCPRPLGVWFGLLRRPHLRGAGLWTLATALSTPAAGAAHRHLWSEHAATAPIHVRLDGRATALTVGAPDAPVLAFAGPLGPSSPGRSGDLVVYSTLAGETLRTLVHTHGQARLHPAPQARPEAGAGDDPLAVRLRALGLDGARPILCIGSPHRMLRRDAGSPVFPA
;
A
#
# COMPACT_ATOMS: atom_id res chain seq x y z
N MET A 1 -38.18 -34.71 40.27
CA MET A 1 -37.90 -33.45 39.54
C MET A 1 -36.93 -32.65 40.38
N THR A 2 -35.65 -32.94 40.23
CA THR A 2 -34.54 -32.28 40.93
C THR A 2 -34.06 -31.12 40.08
N ALA A 3 -34.05 -29.92 40.66
CA ALA A 3 -33.46 -28.75 40.05
C ALA A 3 -31.97 -29.01 39.81
N GLU A 4 -31.59 -29.18 38.55
CA GLU A 4 -30.19 -29.08 38.16
C GLU A 4 -29.70 -27.68 38.52
N SER A 5 -28.60 -27.63 39.26
CA SER A 5 -27.91 -26.40 39.64
C SER A 5 -27.43 -25.69 38.38
N VAL A 6 -28.18 -24.67 37.94
CA VAL A 6 -27.74 -23.77 36.88
C VAL A 6 -26.46 -23.08 37.35
N VAL A 7 -25.34 -23.36 36.69
CA VAL A 7 -24.04 -22.74 36.98
C VAL A 7 -24.18 -21.23 36.71
N PRO A 8 -23.85 -20.34 37.68
CA PRO A 8 -24.06 -18.88 37.54
C PRO A 8 -23.46 -18.23 36.29
N GLY A 9 -22.41 -18.83 35.72
CA GLY A 9 -21.75 -18.35 34.50
C GLY A 9 -22.55 -18.51 33.21
N ALA A 10 -23.49 -19.46 33.14
CA ALA A 10 -24.29 -19.71 31.93
C ALA A 10 -25.43 -18.69 31.73
N LEU A 11 -25.91 -18.05 32.81
CA LEU A 11 -27.03 -17.11 32.77
C LEU A 11 -26.64 -15.71 32.24
N LEU A 12 -25.37 -15.32 32.38
CA LEU A 12 -24.92 -13.98 31.99
C LEU A 12 -24.88 -13.78 30.47
N PRO A 13 -24.36 -14.72 29.64
CA PRO A 13 -24.44 -14.62 28.19
C PRO A 13 -25.89 -14.59 27.67
N GLU A 14 -26.79 -15.38 28.25
CA GLU A 14 -28.22 -15.40 27.87
C GLU A 14 -28.91 -14.07 28.18
N ALA A 15 -28.73 -13.54 29.40
CA ALA A 15 -29.27 -12.23 29.78
C ALA A 15 -28.66 -11.10 28.94
N ALA A 16 -27.36 -11.18 28.63
CA ALA A 16 -26.71 -10.23 27.73
C ALA A 16 -27.33 -10.26 26.33
N ARG A 17 -27.61 -11.44 25.78
CA ARG A 17 -28.27 -11.60 24.48
C ARG A 17 -29.66 -10.97 24.49
N GLU A 18 -30.49 -11.32 25.47
CA GLU A 18 -31.86 -10.79 25.61
C GLU A 18 -31.85 -9.26 25.70
N LEU A 19 -30.98 -8.67 26.53
CA LEU A 19 -30.87 -7.22 26.64
C LEU A 19 -30.45 -6.55 25.32
N ALA A 20 -29.57 -7.18 24.54
CA ALA A 20 -29.19 -6.62 23.25
C ALA A 20 -30.31 -6.73 22.20
N GLU A 21 -31.13 -7.79 22.23
CA GLU A 21 -32.34 -7.92 21.41
C GLU A 21 -33.39 -6.85 21.78
N ILE A 22 -33.60 -6.61 23.09
CA ILE A 22 -34.47 -5.53 23.60
C ILE A 22 -33.95 -4.17 23.14
N ALA A 23 -32.65 -3.92 23.30
CA ALA A 23 -32.04 -2.66 22.89
C ALA A 23 -32.18 -2.40 21.38
N ASN A 24 -32.05 -3.44 20.54
CA ASN A 24 -32.29 -3.33 19.10
C ASN A 24 -33.77 -3.00 18.80
N THR A 25 -34.71 -3.67 19.46
CA THR A 25 -36.15 -3.39 19.32
C THR A 25 -36.49 -1.94 19.71
N LEU A 26 -35.92 -1.44 20.81
CA LEU A 26 -36.09 -0.05 21.24
C LEU A 26 -35.51 0.95 20.24
N ARG A 27 -34.38 0.60 19.60
CA ARG A 27 -33.76 1.40 18.54
C ARG A 27 -34.62 1.42 17.28
N GLU A 28 -35.20 0.29 16.87
CA GLU A 28 -36.13 0.24 15.74
C GLU A 28 -37.37 1.10 16.01
N ALA A 29 -37.95 1.01 17.21
CA ALA A 29 -39.05 1.88 17.64
C ALA A 29 -38.66 3.38 17.57
N SER A 30 -37.42 3.70 17.95
CA SER A 30 -36.86 5.06 17.84
C SER A 30 -36.77 5.55 16.39
N VAL A 31 -36.33 4.67 15.47
CA VAL A 31 -36.26 4.96 14.02
C VAL A 31 -37.66 5.18 13.45
N HIS A 32 -38.63 4.33 13.79
CA HIS A 32 -40.01 4.48 13.33
C HIS A 32 -40.67 5.75 13.87
N ALA A 33 -40.48 6.07 15.15
CA ALA A 33 -41.02 7.29 15.75
C ALA A 33 -40.39 8.56 15.15
N THR A 34 -39.08 8.54 14.87
CA THR A 34 -38.38 9.64 14.19
C THR A 34 -38.86 9.82 12.75
N ALA A 35 -39.04 8.72 12.02
CA ALA A 35 -39.56 8.72 10.65
C ALA A 35 -40.98 9.30 10.59
N ALA A 36 -41.86 8.86 11.50
CA ALA A 36 -43.23 9.37 11.61
C ALA A 36 -43.27 10.86 11.99
N LEU A 37 -42.37 11.31 12.88
CA LEU A 37 -42.21 12.73 13.21
C LEU A 37 -41.79 13.57 12.00
N SER A 38 -40.96 12.99 11.11
CA SER A 38 -40.46 13.64 9.89
C SER A 38 -41.38 13.51 8.68
N ASP A 39 -42.49 12.77 8.78
CA ASP A 39 -43.36 12.48 7.65
C ASP A 39 -44.16 13.75 7.23
N PRO A 40 -44.06 14.19 5.95
CA PRO A 40 -44.81 15.34 5.45
C PRO A 40 -46.33 15.22 5.62
N GLN A 41 -46.89 14.00 5.61
CA GLN A 41 -48.32 13.76 5.81
C GLN A 41 -48.73 14.03 7.27
N VAL A 42 -47.89 13.66 8.23
CA VAL A 42 -48.08 13.93 9.66
C VAL A 42 -47.94 15.43 9.94
N ALA A 43 -46.99 16.11 9.29
CA ALA A 43 -46.87 17.56 9.34
C ALA A 43 -48.10 18.26 8.71
N ALA A 44 -48.59 17.77 7.57
CA ALA A 44 -49.78 18.30 6.91
C ALA A 44 -51.07 18.10 7.73
N ALA A 45 -51.12 17.09 8.61
CA ALA A 45 -52.25 16.88 9.52
C ALA A 45 -52.41 18.03 10.53
N VAL A 46 -51.33 18.73 10.89
CA VAL A 46 -51.38 19.94 11.73
C VAL A 46 -52.17 21.07 11.04
N CYS A 47 -52.09 21.16 9.72
CA CYS A 47 -52.85 22.15 8.95
C CYS A 47 -54.34 21.76 8.82
N ARG A 48 -54.67 20.47 8.79
CA ARG A 48 -56.04 19.95 8.60
C ARG A 48 -56.83 19.83 9.91
N ALA A 49 -56.18 19.40 10.98
CA ALA A 49 -56.76 19.22 12.31
C ALA A 49 -55.76 19.69 13.38
N PRO A 50 -55.68 21.00 13.68
CA PRO A 50 -54.59 21.57 14.45
C PRO A 50 -54.42 20.95 15.84
N ARG A 51 -55.51 20.76 16.59
CA ARG A 51 -55.44 20.22 17.95
C ARG A 51 -54.87 18.80 17.98
N ASP A 52 -55.37 17.93 17.10
CA ASP A 52 -55.00 16.52 17.10
C ASP A 52 -53.65 16.29 16.40
N GLY A 53 -53.34 17.05 15.35
CA GLY A 53 -52.03 17.07 14.70
C GLY A 53 -50.92 17.55 15.64
N TRP A 54 -51.13 18.63 16.39
CA TRP A 54 -50.16 19.09 17.40
C TRP A 54 -50.00 18.09 18.55
N ARG A 55 -51.09 17.43 18.98
CA ARG A 55 -51.01 16.35 19.99
C ARG A 55 -50.19 15.18 19.49
N ALA A 56 -50.40 14.74 18.25
CA ALA A 56 -49.65 13.64 17.63
C ALA A 56 -48.15 14.00 17.48
N GLN A 57 -47.82 15.18 16.95
CA GLN A 57 -46.44 15.64 16.84
C GLN A 57 -45.75 15.76 18.21
N ARG A 58 -46.45 16.31 19.21
CA ARG A 58 -45.90 16.42 20.56
C ARG A 58 -45.71 15.05 21.22
N ALA A 59 -46.60 14.10 20.97
CA ALA A 59 -46.47 12.73 21.47
C ALA A 59 -45.26 12.02 20.84
N LEU A 60 -45.09 12.12 19.52
CA LEU A 60 -43.93 11.56 18.80
C LEU A 60 -42.61 12.22 19.24
N ALA A 61 -42.58 13.56 19.35
CA ALA A 61 -41.41 14.28 19.84
C ALA A 61 -41.07 13.89 21.28
N ARG A 62 -42.05 13.78 22.18
CA ARG A 62 -41.84 13.31 23.56
C ARG A 62 -41.36 11.88 23.60
N ALA A 63 -41.89 10.98 22.77
CA ALA A 63 -41.48 9.59 22.75
C ALA A 63 -39.96 9.43 22.52
N VAL A 64 -39.35 10.30 21.70
CA VAL A 64 -37.91 10.26 21.34
C VAL A 64 -37.03 11.29 22.05
N THR A 65 -37.57 12.10 22.97
CA THR A 65 -36.78 13.10 23.73
C THR A 65 -37.01 13.09 25.24
N ASP A 66 -38.12 12.51 25.71
CA ASP A 66 -38.51 12.49 27.12
C ASP A 66 -37.84 11.32 27.86
N PRO A 67 -37.20 11.55 29.02
CA PRO A 67 -36.66 10.48 29.87
C PRO A 67 -37.69 9.41 30.29
N ALA A 68 -38.99 9.75 30.36
CA ALA A 68 -40.06 8.79 30.63
C ALA A 68 -40.45 7.94 29.41
N GLY A 69 -39.95 8.28 28.22
CA GLY A 69 -40.08 7.53 26.97
C GLY A 69 -38.79 6.81 26.61
N LEU A 70 -38.31 6.98 25.37
CA LEU A 70 -37.06 6.38 24.89
C LEU A 70 -35.81 7.17 25.33
N GLY A 71 -35.98 8.23 26.13
CA GLY A 71 -34.94 9.21 26.40
C GLY A 71 -34.64 10.04 25.14
N TRP A 72 -33.43 10.59 25.05
CA TRP A 72 -32.98 11.25 23.83
C TRP A 72 -32.53 10.22 22.80
N ALA A 73 -33.45 9.76 21.94
CA ALA A 73 -33.22 8.70 20.96
C ALA A 73 -33.63 9.03 19.51
N PRO A 74 -33.44 10.25 18.97
CA PRO A 74 -33.69 10.48 17.54
C PRO A 74 -32.73 9.63 16.68
N ALA A 75 -33.27 8.83 15.76
CA ALA A 75 -32.49 7.87 14.96
C ALA A 75 -33.04 7.72 13.54
N GLY A 76 -32.16 7.48 12.56
CA GLY A 76 -32.53 7.30 11.15
C GLY A 76 -32.89 8.60 10.42
N GLY A 77 -32.61 8.64 9.11
CA GLY A 77 -32.87 9.83 8.28
C GLY A 77 -32.08 11.08 8.67
N VAL A 78 -32.38 12.21 8.00
CA VAL A 78 -31.67 13.49 8.23
C VAL A 78 -31.98 14.07 9.61
N LEU A 79 -33.24 13.98 10.06
CA LEU A 79 -33.69 14.44 11.37
C LEU A 79 -33.08 13.63 12.52
N GLY A 80 -32.91 12.32 12.36
CA GLY A 80 -32.20 11.48 13.32
C GLY A 80 -30.73 11.87 13.45
N VAL A 81 -30.02 12.12 12.34
CA VAL A 81 -28.60 12.55 12.37
C VAL A 81 -28.42 13.90 13.06
N LEU A 82 -29.30 14.88 12.77
CA LEU A 82 -29.25 16.20 13.41
C LEU A 82 -29.63 16.12 14.89
N GLY A 83 -30.68 15.37 15.22
CA GLY A 83 -31.13 15.15 16.60
C GLY A 83 -30.07 14.43 17.45
N ALA A 84 -29.41 13.40 16.92
CA ALA A 84 -28.36 12.68 17.62
C ALA A 84 -27.16 13.60 17.97
N LYS A 85 -26.76 14.48 17.05
CA LYS A 85 -25.72 15.49 17.32
C LYS A 85 -26.11 16.44 18.45
N LEU A 86 -27.35 16.92 18.47
CA LEU A 86 -27.85 17.84 19.49
C LEU A 86 -27.86 17.19 20.90
N GLY A 87 -28.32 15.94 21.01
CA GLY A 87 -28.26 15.21 22.29
C GLY A 87 -26.85 14.84 22.73
N GLY A 88 -25.97 14.57 21.76
CA GLY A 88 -24.55 14.32 22.01
C GLY A 88 -23.87 15.47 22.78
N PHE A 89 -24.19 16.72 22.39
CA PHE A 89 -23.74 17.94 23.08
C PHE A 89 -24.43 18.19 24.42
N ALA A 90 -25.73 17.89 24.53
CA ALA A 90 -26.51 18.14 25.74
C ALA A 90 -26.33 17.05 26.83
N GLY A 91 -25.74 15.91 26.49
CA GLY A 91 -25.51 14.79 27.41
C GLY A 91 -26.77 14.07 27.87
N ALA A 92 -27.85 14.15 27.10
CA ALA A 92 -29.11 13.50 27.44
C ALA A 92 -29.01 11.96 27.33
N PRO A 93 -29.54 11.20 28.30
CA PRO A 93 -29.50 9.74 28.28
C PRO A 93 -30.45 9.15 27.23
N SER A 94 -30.06 8.02 26.65
CA SER A 94 -30.85 7.26 25.65
C SER A 94 -31.11 5.86 26.18
N LEU A 95 -32.38 5.44 26.22
CA LEU A 95 -32.77 4.14 26.74
C LEU A 95 -32.20 2.97 25.90
N PRO A 96 -32.29 2.97 24.54
CA PRO A 96 -31.65 1.94 23.73
C PRO A 96 -30.15 1.78 24.02
N VAL A 97 -29.43 2.90 24.15
CA VAL A 97 -27.98 2.90 24.44
C VAL A 97 -27.70 2.38 25.84
N ALA A 98 -28.49 2.74 26.84
CA ALA A 98 -28.33 2.27 28.22
C ALA A 98 -28.55 0.75 28.34
N VAL A 99 -29.59 0.22 27.69
CA VAL A 99 -29.86 -1.22 27.67
C VAL A 99 -28.74 -1.96 26.95
N MET A 100 -28.26 -1.46 25.80
CA MET A 100 -27.15 -2.08 25.07
C MET A 100 -25.82 -2.03 25.86
N THR A 101 -25.55 -0.91 26.53
CA THR A 101 -24.37 -0.77 27.40
C THR A 101 -24.41 -1.81 28.53
N THR A 102 -25.60 -2.06 29.09
CA THR A 102 -25.79 -3.10 30.11
C THR A 102 -25.51 -4.49 29.54
N SER A 103 -26.01 -4.81 28.35
CA SER A 103 -25.71 -6.07 27.66
C SER A 103 -24.20 -6.29 27.51
N LEU A 104 -23.47 -5.31 26.97
CA LEU A 104 -22.03 -5.39 26.77
C LEU A 104 -21.25 -5.56 28.09
N ARG A 105 -21.68 -4.89 29.16
CA ARG A 105 -21.09 -5.07 30.49
C ARG A 105 -21.30 -6.49 31.03
N LEU A 106 -22.46 -7.10 30.79
CA LEU A 106 -22.71 -8.48 31.18
C LEU A 106 -21.85 -9.47 30.39
N ARG A 107 -21.58 -9.21 29.11
CA ARG A 107 -20.64 -10.03 28.32
C ARG A 107 -19.23 -9.96 28.87
N ILE A 108 -18.73 -8.75 29.14
CA ILE A 108 -17.42 -8.56 29.77
C ILE A 108 -17.37 -9.30 31.11
N ALA A 109 -18.42 -9.21 31.93
CA ALA A 109 -18.50 -9.92 33.20
C ALA A 109 -18.53 -11.45 33.01
N ALA A 110 -19.21 -11.96 31.98
CA ALA A 110 -19.25 -13.38 31.66
C ALA A 110 -17.86 -13.92 31.27
N VAL A 111 -17.16 -13.20 30.39
CA VAL A 111 -15.77 -13.54 30.00
C VAL A 111 -14.83 -13.48 31.22
N ALA A 112 -14.96 -12.43 32.03
CA ALA A 112 -14.17 -12.23 33.23
C ALA A 112 -14.38 -13.33 34.30
N LEU A 113 -15.57 -13.95 34.35
CA LEU A 113 -15.87 -15.10 35.21
C LEU A 113 -15.34 -16.42 34.62
N ALA A 114 -15.38 -16.57 33.30
CA ALA A 114 -14.84 -17.74 32.60
C ALA A 114 -13.30 -17.76 32.64
N GLU A 115 -12.66 -16.58 32.72
CA GLU A 115 -11.20 -16.41 32.73
C GLU A 115 -10.76 -15.61 33.98
N PRO A 116 -10.53 -16.27 35.13
CA PRO A 116 -10.13 -15.61 36.38
C PRO A 116 -8.84 -14.78 36.26
N ALA A 117 -7.98 -15.10 35.27
CA ALA A 117 -6.78 -14.34 34.96
C ALA A 117 -7.07 -12.88 34.57
N LEU A 118 -8.21 -12.60 33.94
CA LEU A 118 -8.63 -11.25 33.56
C LEU A 118 -9.02 -10.39 34.78
N THR A 119 -9.53 -11.00 35.85
CA THR A 119 -10.01 -10.29 37.05
C THR A 119 -8.99 -10.21 38.18
N GLY A 120 -7.98 -11.08 38.18
CA GLY A 120 -6.85 -11.02 39.10
C GLY A 120 -5.92 -9.83 38.86
N ASP A 121 -6.05 -9.16 37.70
CA ASP A 121 -5.23 -8.02 37.31
C ASP A 121 -5.92 -6.68 37.63
N PRO A 122 -5.37 -5.89 38.57
CA PRO A 122 -5.96 -4.63 38.98
C PRO A 122 -6.01 -3.57 37.86
N LEU A 123 -5.09 -3.61 36.88
CA LEU A 123 -5.07 -2.65 35.77
C LEU A 123 -6.12 -2.99 34.70
N VAL A 124 -6.28 -4.28 34.39
CA VAL A 124 -7.33 -4.76 33.47
C VAL A 124 -8.71 -4.56 34.09
N ARG A 125 -8.86 -4.87 35.38
CA ARG A 125 -10.08 -4.60 36.14
C ARG A 125 -10.45 -3.11 36.11
N ARG A 126 -9.49 -2.23 36.36
CA ARG A 126 -9.69 -0.77 36.29
C ARG A 126 -10.07 -0.30 34.88
N LEU A 127 -9.51 -0.92 33.83
CA LEU A 127 -9.89 -0.63 32.44
C LEU A 127 -11.33 -1.06 32.15
N ILE A 128 -11.73 -2.25 32.59
CA ILE A 128 -13.10 -2.78 32.47
C ILE A 128 -14.08 -1.88 33.24
N GLU A 129 -13.77 -1.50 34.48
CA GLU A 129 -14.59 -0.60 35.30
C GLU A 129 -14.69 0.80 34.66
N ALA A 130 -13.57 1.36 34.17
CA ALA A 130 -13.55 2.65 33.47
C ALA A 130 -14.32 2.63 32.14
N ALA A 131 -14.31 1.50 31.41
CA ALA A 131 -15.12 1.28 30.22
C ALA A 131 -16.61 1.19 30.58
N GLY A 132 -16.92 0.69 31.78
CA GLY A 132 -18.23 0.75 32.41
C GLY A 132 -18.68 2.18 32.70
N GLU A 133 -17.92 2.99 33.42
CA GLU A 133 -18.41 4.26 34.01
C GLU A 133 -18.47 5.48 33.06
N GLY A 134 -17.73 5.45 31.94
CA GLY A 134 -17.82 6.45 30.88
C GLY A 134 -16.72 7.52 30.84
N ARG A 135 -16.13 7.67 29.65
CA ARG A 135 -15.23 8.70 29.09
C ARG A 135 -13.93 9.08 29.81
N ALA A 136 -13.92 9.40 31.11
CA ALA A 136 -12.75 10.09 31.69
C ALA A 136 -11.59 9.15 32.07
N GLY A 137 -11.87 7.86 32.33
CA GLY A 137 -10.88 6.92 32.87
C GLY A 137 -10.24 5.97 31.86
N VAL A 138 -10.89 5.65 30.72
CA VAL A 138 -10.46 4.56 29.82
C VAL A 138 -9.09 4.82 29.18
N LEU A 139 -8.87 6.02 28.66
CA LEU A 139 -7.57 6.42 28.09
C LEU A 139 -6.46 6.47 29.14
N GLY A 140 -6.79 6.82 30.38
CA GLY A 140 -5.87 6.77 31.51
C GLY A 140 -5.51 5.34 31.86
N ALA A 141 -6.52 4.49 32.09
CA ALA A 141 -6.35 3.08 32.42
C ALA A 141 -5.61 2.29 31.31
N LEU A 142 -5.91 2.57 30.04
CA LEU A 142 -5.20 1.97 28.91
C LEU A 142 -3.74 2.46 28.85
N ARG A 143 -3.48 3.75 29.08
CA ARG A 143 -2.11 4.28 29.16
C ARG A 143 -1.34 3.66 30.33
N ASP A 144 -1.96 3.51 31.49
CA ASP A 144 -1.36 2.88 32.67
C ASP A 144 -1.02 1.41 32.37
N LEU A 145 -1.92 0.68 31.71
CA LEU A 145 -1.70 -0.71 31.28
C LEU A 145 -0.56 -0.83 30.25
N VAL A 146 -0.49 0.10 29.29
CA VAL A 146 0.59 0.17 28.30
C VAL A 146 1.92 0.58 28.95
N ALA A 147 1.91 1.46 29.94
CA ALA A 147 3.11 1.88 30.66
C ALA A 147 3.71 0.74 31.50
N ASP A 148 2.84 -0.09 32.10
CA ASP A 148 3.25 -1.26 32.89
C ASP A 148 3.78 -2.41 32.01
N ARG A 149 3.09 -2.73 30.91
CA ARG A 149 3.30 -3.97 30.16
C ARG A 149 3.77 -3.81 28.71
N GLY A 150 3.94 -2.57 28.28
CA GLY A 150 4.08 -2.25 26.86
C GLY A 150 2.77 -2.47 26.08
N ALA A 151 2.77 -2.04 24.82
CA ALA A 151 1.57 -2.11 23.96
C ALA A 151 1.11 -3.56 23.71
N ALA A 152 2.05 -4.48 23.49
CA ALA A 152 1.77 -5.89 23.22
C ALA A 152 1.13 -6.59 24.44
N GLY A 153 1.69 -6.39 25.64
CA GLY A 153 1.13 -6.94 26.87
C GLY A 153 -0.23 -6.34 27.23
N ALA A 154 -0.44 -5.05 26.98
CA ALA A 154 -1.74 -4.41 27.16
C ALA A 154 -2.81 -4.95 26.20
N LEU A 155 -2.48 -5.16 24.92
CA LEU A 155 -3.40 -5.76 23.95
C LEU A 155 -3.74 -7.20 24.32
N SER A 156 -2.75 -7.99 24.71
CA SER A 156 -2.93 -9.38 25.18
C SER A 156 -3.93 -9.48 26.33
N ALA A 157 -3.80 -8.56 27.30
CA ALA A 157 -4.61 -8.54 28.50
C ALA A 157 -6.08 -8.12 28.25
N VAL A 158 -6.35 -7.44 27.14
CA VAL A 158 -7.70 -6.95 26.78
C VAL A 158 -8.32 -7.78 25.65
N ALA A 159 -7.53 -8.61 24.97
CA ALA A 159 -7.95 -9.37 23.79
C ALA A 159 -9.29 -10.12 23.95
N PRO A 160 -9.55 -10.86 25.06
CA PRO A 160 -10.80 -11.60 25.22
C PRO A 160 -12.07 -10.72 25.26
N VAL A 161 -11.93 -9.44 25.62
CA VAL A 161 -13.04 -8.47 25.75
C VAL A 161 -12.87 -7.28 24.80
N PHE A 162 -11.96 -7.38 23.82
CA PHE A 162 -11.57 -6.27 22.98
C PHE A 162 -12.74 -5.74 22.15
N GLY A 163 -13.54 -6.63 21.56
CA GLY A 163 -14.74 -6.28 20.80
C GLY A 163 -15.77 -5.52 21.64
N GLU A 164 -16.05 -6.00 22.85
CA GLU A 164 -16.99 -5.38 23.78
C GLU A 164 -16.52 -4.00 24.25
N VAL A 165 -15.22 -3.86 24.56
CA VAL A 165 -14.61 -2.58 24.96
C VAL A 165 -14.68 -1.57 23.81
N LEU A 166 -14.44 -2.00 22.57
CA LEU A 166 -14.60 -1.14 21.39
C LEU A 166 -16.05 -0.72 21.17
N ALA A 167 -17.01 -1.65 21.28
CA ALA A 167 -18.43 -1.36 21.16
C ALA A 167 -18.91 -0.37 22.23
N LEU A 168 -18.50 -0.59 23.49
CA LEU A 168 -18.79 0.31 24.61
C LEU A 168 -18.21 1.69 24.37
N ARG A 169 -16.95 1.79 23.95
CA ARG A 169 -16.32 3.07 23.63
C ARG A 169 -17.08 3.80 22.53
N ALA A 170 -17.44 3.11 21.45
CA ALA A 170 -18.14 3.71 20.32
C ALA A 170 -19.59 4.11 20.67
N LEU A 171 -20.28 3.39 21.56
CA LEU A 171 -21.60 3.81 22.06
C LEU A 171 -21.51 5.02 23.01
N LEU A 172 -20.44 5.10 23.81
CA LEU A 172 -20.26 6.14 24.83
C LEU A 172 -19.55 7.40 24.30
N ASP A 173 -18.80 7.33 23.21
CA ASP A 173 -18.09 8.48 22.60
C ASP A 173 -19.05 9.48 21.90
N ARG A 174 -20.32 9.08 21.72
CA ARG A 174 -21.41 9.87 21.10
C ARG A 174 -20.99 10.45 19.73
N ASN A 175 -20.12 9.75 19.01
CA ASN A 175 -19.74 10.12 17.65
C ASN A 175 -20.70 9.45 16.65
N PRO A 176 -21.60 10.21 15.99
CA PRO A 176 -22.60 9.65 15.09
C PRO A 176 -22.00 8.93 13.87
N LEU A 177 -20.71 9.13 13.58
CA LEU A 177 -19.99 8.42 12.51
C LEU A 177 -19.63 6.97 12.90
N ASN A 178 -19.49 6.69 14.21
CA ASN A 178 -19.13 5.38 14.75
C ASN A 178 -20.33 4.63 15.34
N ASP A 179 -21.45 5.30 15.65
CA ASP A 179 -22.66 4.69 16.24
C ASP A 179 -23.13 3.45 15.45
N ARG A 180 -23.14 3.51 14.11
CA ARG A 180 -23.56 2.36 13.28
C ARG A 180 -22.66 1.15 13.51
N THR A 181 -21.34 1.35 13.55
CA THR A 181 -20.36 0.30 13.81
C THR A 181 -20.55 -0.28 15.21
N ALA A 182 -20.76 0.59 16.21
CA ALA A 182 -21.00 0.16 17.59
C ALA A 182 -22.21 -0.76 17.72
N TRP A 183 -23.33 -0.39 17.08
CA TRP A 183 -24.54 -1.20 17.09
C TRP A 183 -24.38 -2.53 16.33
N LEU A 184 -23.63 -2.55 15.21
CA LEU A 184 -23.37 -3.79 14.46
C LEU A 184 -22.55 -4.79 15.28
N ILE A 185 -21.47 -4.32 15.91
CA ILE A 185 -20.65 -5.12 16.84
C ILE A 185 -21.51 -5.60 18.02
N ALA A 186 -22.25 -4.69 18.66
CA ALA A 186 -22.99 -4.97 19.89
C ALA A 186 -24.21 -5.88 19.67
N THR A 187 -24.78 -5.93 18.47
CA THR A 187 -25.92 -6.81 18.12
C THR A 187 -25.48 -8.09 17.39
N GLY A 188 -24.22 -8.21 16.99
CA GLY A 188 -23.77 -9.29 16.11
C GLY A 188 -24.44 -9.27 14.73
N ALA A 189 -25.06 -8.16 14.33
CA ALA A 189 -25.86 -8.07 13.10
C ALA A 189 -25.04 -7.78 11.83
N GLY A 190 -23.73 -7.52 11.96
CA GLY A 190 -22.85 -7.31 10.82
C GLY A 190 -21.45 -6.86 11.21
N ALA A 191 -20.55 -6.87 10.23
CA ALA A 191 -19.16 -6.47 10.46
C ALA A 191 -19.01 -4.98 10.77
N ALA A 192 -17.94 -4.63 11.47
CA ALA A 192 -17.58 -3.24 11.73
C ALA A 192 -17.53 -2.42 10.41
N THR A 193 -18.28 -1.32 10.33
CA THR A 193 -18.35 -0.48 9.11
C THR A 193 -17.36 0.69 9.10
N ALA A 194 -16.56 0.81 10.15
CA ALA A 194 -15.52 1.82 10.32
C ALA A 194 -14.34 1.20 11.06
N ASP A 195 -13.13 1.68 10.76
CA ASP A 195 -11.92 1.25 11.41
C ASP A 195 -11.99 1.56 12.93
N PRO A 196 -11.83 0.55 13.81
CA PRO A 196 -12.03 0.73 15.25
C PRO A 196 -11.01 1.68 15.91
N VAL A 197 -9.86 1.91 15.27
CA VAL A 197 -8.76 2.72 15.82
C VAL A 197 -8.91 4.19 15.40
N THR A 198 -9.21 4.45 14.14
CA THR A 198 -9.28 5.78 13.52
C THR A 198 -10.70 6.33 13.42
N GLY A 199 -11.74 5.49 13.49
CA GLY A 199 -13.14 5.87 13.30
C GLY A 199 -13.49 6.26 11.85
N LEU A 200 -12.60 5.99 10.89
CA LEU A 200 -12.86 6.24 9.47
C LEU A 200 -13.74 5.14 8.90
N SER A 201 -14.80 5.50 8.16
CA SER A 201 -15.68 4.50 7.54
C SER A 201 -14.90 3.60 6.58
N ASN A 202 -15.15 2.28 6.60
CA ASN A 202 -14.52 1.31 5.70
C ASN A 202 -14.81 1.63 4.23
N ARG A 203 -15.93 2.31 3.92
CA ARG A 203 -16.23 2.83 2.56
C ARG A 203 -15.27 3.93 2.11
N ALA A 204 -14.86 4.81 3.02
CA ALA A 204 -13.88 5.85 2.72
C ALA A 204 -12.49 5.23 2.50
N ILE A 205 -12.13 4.22 3.29
CA ILE A 205 -10.87 3.50 3.15
C ILE A 205 -10.86 2.64 1.87
N ALA A 206 -11.96 1.95 1.54
CA ALA A 206 -12.12 1.21 0.28
C ALA A 206 -11.97 2.10 -0.98
N ARG A 207 -12.30 3.40 -0.89
CA ARG A 207 -12.05 4.35 -2.00
C ARG A 207 -10.58 4.71 -2.18
N LEU A 208 -9.78 4.60 -1.11
CA LEU A 208 -8.33 4.75 -1.13
C LEU A 208 -7.67 3.44 -1.58
N ASP A 209 -8.26 2.30 -1.26
CA ASP A 209 -7.78 0.97 -1.61
C ASP A 209 -8.20 0.50 -3.03
N ARG A 210 -7.60 1.16 -4.04
CA ARG A 210 -7.89 0.92 -5.48
C ARG A 210 -7.02 -0.15 -6.13
N GLY A 211 -6.21 -0.87 -5.34
CA GLY A 211 -5.26 -1.82 -5.87
C GLY A 211 -5.94 -2.85 -6.77
N ARG A 212 -5.61 -2.91 -8.06
CA ARG A 212 -6.24 -3.90 -8.96
C ARG A 212 -5.91 -5.35 -8.58
N GLY A 213 -4.93 -5.58 -7.70
CA GLY A 213 -4.31 -6.86 -7.42
C GLY A 213 -3.40 -7.28 -8.58
N GLY A 214 -2.24 -7.84 -8.28
CA GLY A 214 -1.32 -8.44 -9.24
C GLY A 214 -0.74 -9.73 -8.68
N ALA A 215 -0.52 -10.72 -9.54
CA ALA A 215 0.17 -11.95 -9.19
C ALA A 215 1.22 -12.25 -10.27
N VAL A 216 2.45 -12.55 -9.84
CA VAL A 216 3.56 -12.92 -10.72
C VAL A 216 4.16 -14.21 -10.18
N ARG A 217 4.47 -15.15 -11.07
CA ARG A 217 5.15 -16.39 -10.69
C ARG A 217 6.48 -16.06 -10.01
N ALA A 218 6.75 -16.71 -8.91
CA ALA A 218 8.01 -16.64 -8.18
C ALA A 218 8.59 -18.04 -8.08
N GLU A 219 9.92 -18.12 -8.08
CA GLU A 219 10.62 -19.37 -7.78
C GLU A 219 11.03 -19.36 -6.30
N PRO A 220 10.74 -20.44 -5.54
CA PRO A 220 11.19 -20.54 -4.16
C PRO A 220 12.72 -20.66 -4.10
N ALA A 221 13.31 -20.16 -3.02
CA ALA A 221 14.73 -20.41 -2.77
C ALA A 221 14.97 -21.92 -2.55
N PRO A 222 16.14 -22.50 -2.90
CA PRO A 222 16.37 -23.94 -2.74
C PRO A 222 16.15 -24.47 -1.32
N ALA A 223 16.53 -23.69 -0.30
CA ALA A 223 16.30 -24.03 1.10
C ALA A 223 14.82 -24.02 1.50
N GLU A 224 14.04 -23.08 0.94
CA GLU A 224 12.59 -22.99 1.14
C GLU A 224 11.87 -24.14 0.42
N ALA A 225 12.27 -24.43 -0.83
CA ALA A 225 11.71 -25.53 -1.61
C ALA A 225 11.89 -26.90 -0.94
N ALA A 226 12.96 -27.07 -0.17
CA ALA A 226 13.24 -28.28 0.59
C ALA A 226 12.34 -28.46 1.82
N LEU A 227 11.70 -27.39 2.32
CA LEU A 227 10.75 -27.47 3.43
C LEU A 227 9.35 -27.89 2.98
N PHE A 228 9.05 -27.75 1.69
CA PHE A 228 7.69 -27.99 1.21
C PHE A 228 7.33 -29.47 1.17
N CYS A 229 6.10 -29.80 1.58
CA CYS A 229 5.63 -31.17 1.70
C CYS A 229 5.57 -31.88 0.34
N SER A 230 6.04 -33.13 0.28
CA SER A 230 5.89 -33.99 -0.91
C SER A 230 4.51 -34.63 -0.97
N GLU A 231 3.89 -34.84 0.19
CA GLU A 231 2.53 -35.34 0.35
C GLU A 231 1.71 -34.32 1.12
N ALA A 232 0.57 -33.93 0.54
CA ALA A 232 -0.39 -33.05 1.18
C ALA A 232 -1.07 -33.78 2.34
N SER A 233 -1.07 -33.12 3.48
CA SER A 233 -1.77 -33.46 4.72
C SER A 233 -1.99 -32.15 5.48
N LEU A 234 -2.85 -32.11 6.50
CA LEU A 234 -3.04 -30.87 7.27
C LEU A 234 -1.70 -30.31 7.82
N PRO A 235 -0.84 -31.10 8.51
CA PRO A 235 0.46 -30.61 8.96
C PRO A 235 1.38 -30.17 7.81
N GLY A 236 1.38 -30.92 6.70
CA GLY A 236 2.19 -30.57 5.52
C GLY A 236 1.78 -29.24 4.88
N LEU A 237 0.47 -29.02 4.71
CA LEU A 237 -0.08 -27.78 4.16
C LEU A 237 0.14 -26.58 5.08
N LEU A 238 0.04 -26.79 6.42
CA LEU A 238 0.40 -25.76 7.39
C LEU A 238 1.91 -25.46 7.36
N GLY A 239 2.75 -26.48 7.21
CA GLY A 239 4.20 -26.34 7.03
C GLY A 239 4.55 -25.53 5.78
N ASP A 240 3.90 -25.80 4.65
CA ASP A 240 4.05 -25.02 3.42
C ASP A 240 3.62 -23.56 3.60
N LEU A 241 2.49 -23.34 4.29
CA LEU A 241 1.97 -22.01 4.61
C LEU A 241 2.93 -21.23 5.53
N VAL A 242 3.54 -21.90 6.51
CA VAL A 242 4.60 -21.35 7.38
C VAL A 242 5.85 -21.01 6.56
N ALA A 243 6.28 -21.91 5.66
CA ALA A 243 7.48 -21.75 4.86
C ALA A 243 7.40 -20.51 3.95
N ILE A 244 6.25 -20.27 3.30
CA ILE A 244 6.07 -19.05 2.49
C ILE A 244 5.93 -17.80 3.36
N GLY A 245 5.32 -17.92 4.54
CA GLY A 245 5.19 -16.87 5.55
C GLY A 245 4.50 -15.58 5.08
N PRO A 246 4.42 -14.54 5.92
CA PRO A 246 3.67 -13.31 5.62
C PRO A 246 4.45 -12.35 4.70
N THR A 247 4.87 -12.83 3.54
CA THR A 247 5.79 -12.14 2.60
C THR A 247 5.07 -11.58 1.37
N GLY A 248 3.73 -11.54 1.40
CA GLY A 248 2.92 -11.19 0.23
C GLY A 248 2.99 -12.26 -0.87
N ARG A 249 3.23 -13.52 -0.49
CA ARG A 249 3.27 -14.66 -1.42
C ARG A 249 2.09 -15.59 -1.19
N ALA A 250 1.72 -16.35 -2.22
CA ALA A 250 0.75 -17.43 -2.11
C ALA A 250 1.21 -18.66 -2.89
N LEU A 251 0.77 -19.84 -2.49
CA LEU A 251 1.17 -21.11 -3.08
C LEU A 251 -0.08 -21.85 -3.59
N LEU A 252 -0.05 -22.27 -4.86
CA LEU A 252 -1.05 -23.17 -5.42
C LEU A 252 -0.46 -24.55 -5.67
N LEU A 253 -1.19 -25.58 -5.24
CA LEU A 253 -0.82 -26.98 -5.33
C LEU A 253 -1.84 -27.75 -6.17
N THR A 254 -1.34 -28.71 -6.96
CA THR A 254 -2.14 -29.82 -7.50
C THR A 254 -1.82 -31.05 -6.68
N VAL A 255 -2.83 -31.66 -6.08
CA VAL A 255 -2.72 -32.84 -5.23
C VAL A 255 -3.47 -33.99 -5.89
N ARG A 256 -2.89 -35.19 -5.89
CA ARG A 256 -3.64 -36.40 -6.21
C ARG A 256 -4.25 -36.97 -4.94
N GLY A 257 -5.57 -36.92 -4.83
CA GLY A 257 -6.30 -37.49 -3.72
C GLY A 257 -6.21 -39.03 -3.67
N PRO A 258 -6.68 -39.64 -2.57
CA PRO A 258 -6.60 -41.09 -2.38
C PRO A 258 -7.45 -41.88 -3.38
N ASP A 259 -8.47 -41.24 -3.95
CA ASP A 259 -9.32 -41.75 -5.03
C ASP A 259 -8.72 -41.56 -6.45
N GLY A 260 -7.49 -41.03 -6.53
CA GLY A 260 -6.79 -40.78 -7.78
C GLY A 260 -7.21 -39.49 -8.50
N ALA A 261 -8.20 -38.75 -7.99
CA ALA A 261 -8.63 -37.49 -8.58
C ALA A 261 -7.62 -36.37 -8.30
N GLU A 262 -7.42 -35.48 -9.27
CA GLU A 262 -6.61 -34.27 -9.08
C GLU A 262 -7.46 -33.16 -8.46
N ARG A 263 -6.95 -32.59 -7.36
CA ARG A 263 -7.58 -31.49 -6.62
C ARG A 263 -6.59 -30.37 -6.39
N TYR A 264 -7.10 -29.17 -6.12
CA TYR A 264 -6.29 -27.97 -6.04
C TYR A 264 -6.37 -27.33 -4.66
N VAL A 265 -5.23 -26.85 -4.15
CA VAL A 265 -5.16 -26.18 -2.86
C VAL A 265 -4.51 -24.80 -3.03
N LEU A 266 -5.18 -23.76 -2.57
CA LEU A 266 -4.62 -22.42 -2.42
C LEU A 266 -4.22 -22.18 -0.96
N LEU A 267 -2.94 -21.86 -0.74
CA LEU A 267 -2.40 -21.46 0.56
C LEU A 267 -2.10 -19.96 0.56
N ALA A 268 -2.76 -19.21 1.45
CA ALA A 268 -2.69 -17.76 1.55
C ALA A 268 -2.29 -17.28 2.97
N PRO A 269 -1.04 -16.88 3.20
CA PRO A 269 -0.55 -16.47 4.52
C PRO A 269 -1.05 -15.07 4.90
N GLY A 270 -0.82 -14.67 6.15
CA GLY A 270 -1.03 -13.30 6.61
C GLY A 270 -0.12 -12.28 5.92
N MET A 271 -0.24 -11.01 6.34
CA MET A 271 0.64 -9.93 5.85
C MET A 271 1.65 -9.52 6.92
N ARG A 272 2.78 -8.93 6.48
CA ARG A 272 3.86 -8.49 7.38
C ARG A 272 3.40 -7.33 8.27
N LEU A 273 3.87 -7.31 9.52
CA LEU A 273 3.75 -6.12 10.38
C LEU A 273 4.88 -5.13 10.03
N GLY A 274 4.59 -4.02 9.34
CA GLY A 274 5.63 -3.10 8.87
C GLY A 274 5.15 -1.70 8.42
N ALA A 275 6.11 -0.83 8.13
CA ALA A 275 5.89 0.51 7.58
C ALA A 275 5.69 0.45 6.06
N PRO A 276 4.87 1.34 5.49
CA PRO A 276 4.41 1.22 4.10
C PRO A 276 5.54 1.31 3.08
N ASP A 277 5.84 0.19 2.44
CA ASP A 277 6.55 0.13 1.17
C ASP A 277 5.52 -0.11 0.07
N GLY A 278 5.16 0.96 -0.65
CA GLY A 278 4.03 1.02 -1.61
C GLY A 278 4.10 0.11 -2.84
N GLU A 279 4.77 -1.03 -2.74
CA GLU A 279 4.91 -2.06 -3.73
C GLU A 279 4.19 -3.38 -3.36
N SER A 280 3.88 -3.65 -2.09
CA SER A 280 3.24 -4.92 -1.64
C SER A 280 1.94 -4.66 -0.85
N PRO A 281 0.91 -5.54 -0.90
CA PRO A 281 -0.30 -5.44 -0.05
C PRO A 281 -0.02 -5.55 1.46
N ALA A 282 1.25 -5.57 1.87
CA ALA A 282 1.75 -6.02 3.15
C ALA A 282 1.68 -4.98 4.27
N ASP A 283 0.80 -3.98 4.12
CA ASP A 283 0.78 -2.81 4.99
C ASP A 283 -0.40 -2.82 5.94
N LEU A 284 -0.09 -2.89 7.24
CA LEU A 284 -1.05 -3.03 8.34
C LEU A 284 -2.23 -2.03 8.27
N LEU A 285 -1.96 -0.77 7.96
CA LEU A 285 -2.97 0.29 7.95
C LEU A 285 -3.95 0.18 6.76
N GLY A 286 -3.56 -0.51 5.67
CA GLY A 286 -4.45 -0.89 4.56
C GLY A 286 -5.06 -2.29 4.72
N ALA A 287 -4.27 -3.23 5.24
CA ALA A 287 -4.64 -4.63 5.44
C ALA A 287 -5.82 -4.80 6.43
N PHE A 288 -5.87 -4.04 7.53
CA PHE A 288 -6.99 -4.15 8.48
C PHE A 288 -8.33 -3.70 7.92
N SER A 289 -8.33 -2.67 7.07
CA SER A 289 -9.57 -2.19 6.46
C SER A 289 -10.06 -3.08 5.33
N SER A 290 -9.15 -3.86 4.71
CA SER A 290 -9.45 -4.72 3.56
C SER A 290 -9.85 -6.14 3.97
N THR A 291 -9.47 -6.62 5.16
CA THR A 291 -9.96 -7.90 5.71
C THR A 291 -11.46 -7.88 5.99
N VAL A 292 -12.00 -6.73 6.41
CA VAL A 292 -13.45 -6.55 6.67
C VAL A 292 -14.25 -6.31 5.37
N GLN A 293 -13.60 -6.06 4.24
CA GLN A 293 -14.26 -5.85 2.95
C GLN A 293 -14.58 -7.18 2.26
N ASP A 294 -15.68 -7.23 1.50
CA ASP A 294 -16.03 -8.38 0.66
C ASP A 294 -15.06 -8.59 -0.51
N SER A 295 -14.25 -7.59 -0.87
CA SER A 295 -13.14 -7.74 -1.80
C SER A 295 -12.04 -6.69 -1.60
N GLY A 296 -10.79 -7.12 -1.50
CA GLY A 296 -9.59 -6.28 -1.37
C GLY A 296 -8.50 -6.64 -2.38
N PRO A 297 -7.41 -5.85 -2.51
CA PRO A 297 -6.31 -6.12 -3.43
C PRO A 297 -5.73 -7.53 -3.28
N TYR A 298 -5.66 -8.03 -2.05
CA TYR A 298 -5.17 -9.37 -1.77
C TYR A 298 -6.06 -10.45 -2.40
N SER A 299 -7.37 -10.46 -2.11
CA SER A 299 -8.31 -11.38 -2.78
C SER A 299 -8.27 -11.27 -4.31
N ARG A 300 -8.17 -10.04 -4.86
CA ARG A 300 -8.03 -9.83 -6.32
C ARG A 300 -6.70 -10.29 -6.89
N ALA A 301 -5.64 -10.34 -6.09
CA ALA A 301 -4.34 -10.89 -6.48
C ALA A 301 -4.38 -12.43 -6.46
N LEU A 302 -4.99 -13.02 -5.44
CA LEU A 302 -5.20 -14.47 -5.35
C LEU A 302 -6.06 -15.00 -6.51
N ALA A 303 -7.14 -14.29 -6.88
CA ALA A 303 -7.94 -14.63 -8.06
C ALA A 303 -7.09 -14.70 -9.35
N LYS A 304 -6.14 -13.75 -9.52
CA LYS A 304 -5.21 -13.77 -10.67
C LYS A 304 -4.20 -14.91 -10.60
N ALA A 305 -3.75 -15.30 -9.40
CA ALA A 305 -2.89 -16.46 -9.22
C ALA A 305 -3.62 -17.76 -9.60
N ILE A 306 -4.90 -17.88 -9.24
CA ILE A 306 -5.79 -18.99 -9.66
C ILE A 306 -5.92 -19.01 -11.19
N ASP A 307 -6.23 -17.86 -11.81
CA ASP A 307 -6.36 -17.76 -13.27
C ASP A 307 -5.05 -18.14 -14.00
N ASP A 308 -3.88 -17.68 -13.53
CA ASP A 308 -2.59 -18.05 -14.13
C ASP A 308 -2.22 -19.53 -13.91
N TYR A 309 -2.72 -20.15 -12.84
CA TYR A 309 -2.46 -21.57 -12.55
C TYR A 309 -3.16 -22.50 -13.54
N ARG A 310 -4.24 -22.03 -14.19
CA ARG A 310 -5.05 -22.76 -15.18
C ARG A 310 -5.70 -24.02 -14.60
N ILE A 311 -6.34 -23.86 -13.45
CA ILE A 311 -7.21 -24.89 -12.87
C ILE A 311 -8.34 -25.21 -13.88
N PRO A 312 -8.64 -26.49 -14.18
CA PRO A 312 -9.77 -26.87 -15.02
C PRO A 312 -11.11 -26.42 -14.43
N GLU A 313 -12.04 -26.02 -15.29
CA GLU A 313 -13.40 -25.68 -14.85
C GLU A 313 -14.09 -26.89 -14.21
N GLY A 314 -14.86 -26.65 -13.14
CA GLY A 314 -15.52 -27.67 -12.34
C GLY A 314 -14.61 -28.44 -11.37
N ALA A 315 -13.30 -28.16 -11.35
CA ALA A 315 -12.38 -28.84 -10.44
C ALA A 315 -12.59 -28.45 -8.97
N ASP A 316 -12.18 -29.37 -8.09
CA ASP A 316 -12.22 -29.21 -6.63
C ASP A 316 -11.11 -28.29 -6.15
N LEU A 317 -11.50 -27.22 -5.45
CA LEU A 317 -10.59 -26.24 -4.87
C LEU A 317 -10.80 -26.15 -3.35
N ALA A 318 -9.71 -26.30 -2.60
CA ALA A 318 -9.64 -25.99 -1.17
C ALA A 318 -8.85 -24.70 -0.96
N LEU A 319 -9.33 -23.84 -0.06
CA LEU A 319 -8.69 -22.58 0.28
C LEU A 319 -8.25 -22.61 1.75
N ILE A 320 -6.98 -22.38 2.02
CA ILE A 320 -6.44 -22.35 3.38
C ILE A 320 -5.73 -21.02 3.58
N GLY A 321 -6.09 -20.28 4.62
CA GLY A 321 -5.49 -18.98 4.87
C GLY A 321 -5.31 -18.62 6.34
N HIS A 322 -4.34 -17.75 6.59
CA HIS A 322 -4.03 -17.22 7.92
C HIS A 322 -4.16 -15.71 7.97
N SER A 323 -4.67 -15.17 9.09
CA SER A 323 -4.81 -13.73 9.30
C SER A 323 -5.52 -13.04 8.13
N ALA A 324 -4.92 -12.02 7.51
CA ALA A 324 -5.45 -11.36 6.34
C ALA A 324 -5.65 -12.29 5.12
N GLY A 325 -4.84 -13.35 5.00
CA GLY A 325 -5.00 -14.37 3.97
C GLY A 325 -6.26 -15.21 4.16
N GLY A 326 -6.63 -15.52 5.41
CA GLY A 326 -7.89 -16.20 5.73
C GLY A 326 -9.11 -15.37 5.36
N ALA A 327 -9.10 -14.07 5.71
CA ALA A 327 -10.14 -13.14 5.27
C ALA A 327 -10.22 -13.01 3.74
N ALA A 328 -9.06 -13.04 3.05
CA ALA A 328 -8.99 -12.96 1.60
C ALA A 328 -9.53 -14.22 0.90
N VAL A 329 -9.23 -15.42 1.39
CA VAL A 329 -9.79 -16.66 0.83
C VAL A 329 -11.29 -16.80 1.11
N MET A 330 -11.76 -16.30 2.26
CA MET A 330 -13.19 -16.24 2.55
C MET A 330 -13.91 -15.25 1.63
N SER A 331 -13.25 -14.15 1.26
CA SER A 331 -13.77 -13.22 0.26
C SER A 331 -13.78 -13.81 -1.16
N LEU A 332 -12.84 -14.72 -1.48
CA LEU A 332 -12.87 -15.47 -2.73
C LEU A 332 -14.02 -16.48 -2.78
N SER A 333 -14.32 -17.17 -1.67
CA SER A 333 -15.45 -18.11 -1.64
C SER A 333 -16.82 -17.42 -1.77
N GLN A 334 -16.89 -16.13 -1.44
CA GLN A 334 -18.05 -15.25 -1.68
C GLN A 334 -18.24 -14.86 -3.16
N ASP A 335 -17.23 -15.02 -4.01
CA ASP A 335 -17.33 -14.66 -5.42
C ASP A 335 -18.11 -15.71 -6.21
N ALA A 336 -19.37 -15.39 -6.52
CA ALA A 336 -20.25 -16.26 -7.29
C ALA A 336 -19.68 -16.61 -8.67
N ALA A 337 -18.87 -15.75 -9.30
CA ALA A 337 -18.26 -16.06 -10.58
C ALA A 337 -17.13 -17.09 -10.43
N LEU A 338 -16.38 -17.04 -9.33
CA LEU A 338 -15.36 -18.04 -9.02
C LEU A 338 -16.00 -19.38 -8.66
N SER A 339 -17.03 -19.38 -7.80
CA SER A 339 -17.78 -20.59 -7.41
C SER A 339 -18.58 -21.20 -8.56
N ALA A 340 -18.92 -20.42 -9.58
CA ALA A 340 -19.50 -20.96 -10.82
C ALA A 340 -18.45 -21.64 -11.72
N ARG A 341 -17.18 -21.22 -11.65
CA ARG A 341 -16.06 -21.78 -12.43
C ARG A 341 -15.43 -23.00 -11.76
N PHE A 342 -15.36 -23.02 -10.43
CA PHE A 342 -14.70 -24.07 -9.65
C PHE A 342 -15.57 -24.51 -8.47
N ARG A 343 -15.46 -25.78 -8.06
CA ARG A 343 -16.15 -26.26 -6.87
C ARG A 343 -15.30 -25.98 -5.63
N ILE A 344 -15.59 -24.87 -4.94
CA ILE A 344 -14.93 -24.53 -3.68
C ILE A 344 -15.51 -25.44 -2.58
N THR A 345 -14.75 -26.45 -2.20
CA THR A 345 -15.24 -27.49 -1.27
C THR A 345 -14.89 -27.18 0.19
N HIS A 346 -13.73 -26.56 0.43
CA HIS A 346 -13.20 -26.30 1.76
C HIS A 346 -12.66 -24.88 1.86
N VAL A 347 -12.95 -24.22 2.99
CA VAL A 347 -12.31 -22.97 3.40
C VAL A 347 -11.84 -23.13 4.84
N ILE A 348 -10.53 -23.13 5.06
CA ILE A 348 -9.92 -23.28 6.38
C ILE A 348 -9.19 -21.99 6.73
N THR A 349 -9.61 -21.33 7.80
CA THR A 349 -9.09 -20.03 8.19
C THR A 349 -8.52 -20.08 9.60
N ILE A 350 -7.33 -19.50 9.76
CA ILE A 350 -6.55 -19.57 11.00
C ILE A 350 -6.28 -18.15 11.47
N GLY A 351 -6.68 -17.81 12.70
CA GLY A 351 -6.50 -16.48 13.29
C GLY A 351 -7.07 -15.35 12.42
N SER A 352 -8.23 -15.55 11.79
CA SER A 352 -8.76 -14.66 10.75
C SER A 352 -10.15 -14.12 11.10
N PRO A 353 -10.45 -12.84 10.79
CA PRO A 353 -11.76 -12.25 11.02
C PRO A 353 -12.73 -12.63 9.87
N ILE A 354 -13.55 -13.66 10.08
CA ILE A 354 -14.45 -14.22 9.04
C ILE A 354 -15.90 -14.39 9.49
N ASP A 355 -16.26 -13.86 10.67
CA ASP A 355 -17.55 -14.13 11.27
C ASP A 355 -18.69 -13.59 10.41
N PHE A 356 -18.49 -12.54 9.63
CA PHE A 356 -19.53 -11.96 8.77
C PHE A 356 -19.43 -12.35 7.29
N LYS A 357 -18.66 -13.39 6.96
CA LYS A 357 -18.46 -13.82 5.57
C LYS A 357 -18.97 -15.22 5.38
N ASP A 358 -19.88 -15.44 4.43
CA ASP A 358 -20.44 -16.76 4.09
C ASP A 358 -20.08 -17.13 2.64
N PRO A 359 -19.74 -18.39 2.34
CA PRO A 359 -19.41 -18.79 0.98
C PRO A 359 -20.64 -18.66 0.06
N ALA A 360 -20.41 -18.40 -1.22
CA ALA A 360 -21.49 -18.32 -2.22
C ALA A 360 -22.20 -19.68 -2.41
N ASP A 361 -21.46 -20.78 -2.26
CA ASP A 361 -22.00 -22.14 -2.22
C ASP A 361 -22.20 -22.58 -0.76
N PRO A 362 -23.43 -22.84 -0.30
CA PRO A 362 -23.69 -23.30 1.06
C PRO A 362 -23.16 -24.71 1.35
N GLN A 363 -22.73 -25.47 0.32
CA GLN A 363 -22.09 -26.78 0.50
C GLN A 363 -20.59 -26.68 0.83
N THR A 364 -19.98 -25.49 0.67
CA THR A 364 -18.59 -25.27 1.05
C THR A 364 -18.42 -25.47 2.56
N TRP A 365 -17.58 -26.43 2.95
CA TRP A 365 -17.26 -26.66 4.35
C TRP A 365 -16.28 -25.60 4.86
N VAL A 366 -16.60 -24.97 6.00
CA VAL A 366 -15.79 -23.89 6.57
C VAL A 366 -15.29 -24.27 7.96
N ALA A 367 -13.98 -24.16 8.17
CA ALA A 367 -13.35 -24.29 9.48
C ALA A 367 -12.66 -22.99 9.90
N SER A 368 -12.94 -22.52 11.11
CA SER A 368 -12.31 -21.35 11.73
C SER A 368 -11.56 -21.76 12.99
N VAL A 369 -10.25 -21.53 13.04
CA VAL A 369 -9.43 -21.79 14.24
C VAL A 369 -8.90 -20.46 14.76
N THR A 370 -9.34 -20.06 15.94
CA THR A 370 -9.03 -18.77 16.57
C THR A 370 -8.51 -18.95 17.99
N ASN A 371 -7.67 -18.01 18.43
CA ASN A 371 -7.19 -17.94 19.81
C ASN A 371 -7.84 -16.74 20.51
N ARG A 372 -8.38 -16.94 21.71
CA ARG A 372 -9.05 -15.88 22.49
C ARG A 372 -8.18 -14.69 22.86
N HIS A 373 -6.85 -14.89 22.91
CA HIS A 373 -5.88 -13.84 23.19
C HIS A 373 -5.31 -13.20 21.92
N ASP A 374 -5.76 -13.64 20.75
CA ASP A 374 -5.47 -13.01 19.47
C ASP A 374 -6.55 -11.98 19.14
N ILE A 375 -6.16 -10.71 19.06
CA ILE A 375 -7.09 -9.62 18.75
C ILE A 375 -7.55 -9.64 17.29
N ILE A 376 -6.81 -10.28 16.38
CA ILE A 376 -7.04 -10.15 14.94
C ILE A 376 -8.37 -10.78 14.48
N PRO A 377 -8.74 -12.00 14.90
CA PRO A 377 -10.08 -12.54 14.67
C PRO A 377 -11.19 -11.57 15.10
N SER A 378 -11.01 -10.88 16.22
CA SER A 378 -12.05 -10.00 16.79
C SER A 378 -12.28 -8.67 16.07
N LEU A 379 -11.47 -8.36 15.05
CA LEU A 379 -11.52 -7.07 14.37
C LEU A 379 -12.77 -6.86 13.51
N ASP A 380 -13.44 -7.93 13.08
CA ASP A 380 -14.74 -7.80 12.42
C ASP A 380 -15.89 -7.47 13.41
N GLY A 381 -15.61 -7.56 14.71
CA GLY A 381 -16.52 -7.20 15.79
C GLY A 381 -16.97 -8.37 16.65
N GLN A 382 -16.53 -9.61 16.41
CA GLN A 382 -16.93 -10.76 17.23
C GLN A 382 -15.73 -11.31 18.02
N GLY A 383 -15.84 -11.37 19.35
CA GLY A 383 -14.78 -11.88 20.23
C GLY A 383 -15.30 -12.96 21.18
N ALA A 384 -14.48 -13.34 22.17
CA ALA A 384 -14.83 -14.36 23.15
C ALA A 384 -16.08 -14.04 23.98
N GLY A 385 -16.44 -12.75 24.10
CA GLY A 385 -17.67 -12.29 24.75
C GLY A 385 -18.92 -12.31 23.88
N ASN A 386 -18.82 -12.74 22.62
CA ASN A 386 -19.96 -12.79 21.71
C ASN A 386 -21.05 -13.72 22.25
N CYS A 387 -22.26 -13.18 22.44
CA CYS A 387 -23.44 -13.93 22.87
C CYS A 387 -24.39 -14.26 21.71
N PHE A 388 -24.00 -13.94 20.48
CA PHE A 388 -24.73 -14.23 19.27
C PHE A 388 -23.87 -15.09 18.36
N THR A 389 -23.94 -16.40 18.47
CA THR A 389 -23.93 -17.33 17.32
C THR A 389 -23.62 -18.75 17.78
N ASP A 390 -24.58 -19.65 17.57
CA ASP A 390 -24.28 -20.86 16.82
C ASP A 390 -24.38 -20.50 15.33
N ARG A 391 -23.34 -20.79 14.54
CA ARG A 391 -23.37 -20.69 13.06
C ARG A 391 -23.56 -22.11 12.52
N PRO A 392 -24.80 -22.56 12.28
CA PRO A 392 -25.04 -23.91 11.78
C PRO A 392 -24.28 -24.12 10.45
N GLY A 393 -23.49 -25.19 10.37
CA GLY A 393 -22.72 -25.55 9.17
C GLY A 393 -21.25 -25.14 9.16
N ARG A 394 -20.73 -24.46 10.20
CA ARG A 394 -19.29 -24.17 10.34
C ARG A 394 -18.66 -24.97 11.47
N TYR A 395 -17.40 -25.33 11.30
CA TYR A 395 -16.56 -25.88 12.37
C TYR A 395 -15.74 -24.76 12.99
N VAL A 396 -16.11 -24.30 14.20
CA VAL A 396 -15.42 -23.21 14.90
C VAL A 396 -14.67 -23.76 16.10
N VAL A 397 -13.38 -23.44 16.18
CA VAL A 397 -12.49 -23.80 17.28
C VAL A 397 -11.93 -22.51 17.84
N ASP A 398 -12.36 -22.16 19.04
CA ASP A 398 -11.88 -20.99 19.75
C ASP A 398 -11.17 -21.44 21.05
N TYR A 399 -9.85 -21.32 21.08
CA TYR A 399 -9.00 -21.92 22.11
C TYR A 399 -8.17 -20.87 22.87
N THR A 400 -7.57 -21.31 23.98
CA THR A 400 -6.58 -20.55 24.76
C THR A 400 -5.27 -21.30 24.79
N ASP A 401 -4.14 -20.60 24.76
CA ASP A 401 -2.81 -21.21 24.92
C ASP A 401 -2.07 -20.66 26.15
N PRO A 402 -1.13 -21.41 26.75
CA PRO A 402 -0.45 -21.01 27.99
C PRO A 402 0.35 -19.70 27.91
N THR A 403 0.71 -19.24 26.72
CA THR A 403 1.48 -18.00 26.60
C THR A 403 0.59 -16.79 26.70
N HIS A 404 -0.65 -16.83 26.21
CA HIS A 404 -1.60 -15.71 26.17
C HIS A 404 -1.02 -14.41 25.56
N LEU A 405 0.10 -14.48 24.82
CA LEU A 405 0.89 -13.29 24.45
C LEU A 405 0.68 -12.90 22.99
N PHE A 406 -0.02 -11.80 22.76
CA PHE A 406 -0.03 -11.09 21.48
C PHE A 406 1.26 -10.26 21.30
N PRO A 407 1.88 -10.21 20.10
CA PRO A 407 1.45 -10.81 18.84
C PRO A 407 1.95 -12.24 18.61
N ALA A 408 2.60 -12.88 19.59
CA ALA A 408 3.16 -14.22 19.41
C ALA A 408 2.07 -15.27 19.13
N CYS A 409 0.95 -15.22 19.86
CA CYS A 409 -0.21 -16.08 19.64
C CYS A 409 -0.84 -15.92 18.26
N HIS A 410 -0.67 -14.76 17.61
CA HIS A 410 -1.18 -14.52 16.26
C HIS A 410 -0.29 -15.11 15.16
N ARG A 411 0.95 -15.47 15.48
CA ARG A 411 1.90 -15.99 14.48
C ARG A 411 1.42 -17.32 13.94
N LEU A 412 1.55 -17.50 12.63
CA LEU A 412 1.16 -18.75 11.97
C LEU A 412 1.93 -19.95 12.55
N GLU A 413 3.20 -19.79 12.88
CA GLU A 413 4.00 -20.86 13.49
C GLU A 413 3.41 -21.32 14.83
N HIS A 414 2.86 -20.38 15.61
CA HIS A 414 2.24 -20.67 16.91
C HIS A 414 0.92 -21.41 16.73
N TYR A 415 0.04 -20.91 15.84
CA TYR A 415 -1.20 -21.60 15.49
C TYR A 415 -0.95 -23.02 14.96
N ALA A 416 0.04 -23.21 14.08
CA ALA A 416 0.38 -24.52 13.54
C ALA A 416 0.81 -25.49 14.66
N ALA A 417 1.65 -25.01 15.60
CA ALA A 417 2.05 -25.81 16.77
C ALA A 417 0.87 -26.16 17.68
N ASN A 418 -0.05 -25.21 17.94
CA ASN A 418 -1.23 -25.50 18.76
C ASN A 418 -2.16 -26.50 18.08
N ILE A 419 -2.42 -26.36 16.77
CA ILE A 419 -3.21 -27.34 16.00
C ILE A 419 -2.55 -28.72 16.07
N GLU A 420 -1.23 -28.79 16.00
CA GLU A 420 -0.51 -30.05 16.00
C GLU A 420 -0.51 -30.75 17.37
N HIS A 421 -0.31 -30.00 18.46
CA HIS A 421 0.00 -30.54 19.78
C HIS A 421 -1.07 -30.30 20.85
N ASP A 422 -1.78 -29.19 20.79
CA ASP A 422 -2.70 -28.75 21.84
C ASP A 422 -4.18 -28.97 21.49
N LEU A 423 -4.49 -29.15 20.20
CA LEU A 423 -5.87 -29.26 19.68
C LEU A 423 -6.12 -30.60 18.94
N PRO A 424 -5.91 -31.77 19.58
CA PRO A 424 -5.98 -33.08 18.91
C PRO A 424 -7.36 -33.39 18.31
N GLU A 425 -8.45 -32.99 18.97
CA GLU A 425 -9.81 -33.20 18.46
C GLU A 425 -10.09 -32.34 17.22
N ALA A 426 -9.70 -31.06 17.27
CA ALA A 426 -9.85 -30.16 16.13
C ALA A 426 -9.01 -30.60 14.94
N ARG A 427 -7.77 -31.00 15.19
CA ARG A 427 -6.88 -31.57 14.18
C ARG A 427 -7.53 -32.79 13.52
N ALA A 428 -7.97 -33.78 14.32
CA ALA A 428 -8.57 -34.99 13.79
C ALA A 428 -9.83 -34.72 12.94
N HIS A 429 -10.68 -33.78 13.37
CA HIS A 429 -11.86 -33.38 12.61
C HIS A 429 -11.50 -32.72 11.28
N ILE A 430 -10.55 -31.77 11.29
CA ILE A 430 -10.10 -31.08 10.07
C ILE A 430 -9.41 -32.06 9.12
N GLU A 431 -8.56 -32.96 9.63
CA GLU A 431 -7.91 -34.02 8.85
C GLU A 431 -8.94 -34.97 8.21
N GLN A 432 -10.00 -35.32 8.94
CA GLN A 432 -11.07 -36.16 8.40
C GLN A 432 -11.77 -35.48 7.21
N GLN A 433 -12.07 -34.18 7.31
CA GLN A 433 -12.72 -33.44 6.22
C GLN A 433 -11.76 -33.24 5.04
N LEU A 434 -10.47 -32.95 5.32
CA LEU A 434 -9.43 -32.80 4.29
C LEU A 434 -8.97 -34.11 3.65
N ALA A 435 -9.46 -35.27 4.06
CA ALA A 435 -9.03 -36.56 3.53
C ALA A 435 -9.03 -36.67 1.98
N PRO A 436 -9.97 -36.07 1.21
CA PRO A 436 -9.92 -36.06 -0.26
C PRO A 436 -8.72 -35.31 -0.84
N TYR A 437 -8.12 -34.41 -0.07
CA TYR A 437 -6.95 -33.60 -0.41
C TYR A 437 -5.64 -34.17 0.14
N CYS A 438 -5.67 -35.39 0.72
CA CYS A 438 -4.45 -36.05 1.20
C CYS A 438 -3.82 -36.91 0.10
N GLY A 439 -2.52 -36.75 -0.15
CA GLY A 439 -1.79 -37.53 -1.15
C GLY A 439 -0.66 -36.76 -1.84
N PRO A 440 0.02 -37.34 -2.85
CA PRO A 440 1.21 -36.74 -3.43
C PRO A 440 0.91 -35.40 -4.14
N VAL A 441 1.79 -34.42 -3.91
CA VAL A 441 1.76 -33.12 -4.60
C VAL A 441 2.38 -33.29 -5.98
N LEU A 442 1.56 -33.15 -7.02
CA LEU A 442 1.98 -33.32 -8.42
C LEU A 442 2.64 -32.08 -8.99
N HIS A 443 2.09 -30.91 -8.66
CA HIS A 443 2.57 -29.64 -9.15
C HIS A 443 2.44 -28.56 -8.07
N ARG A 444 3.36 -27.61 -8.07
CA ARG A 444 3.35 -26.46 -7.17
C ARG A 444 3.74 -25.20 -7.92
N ARG A 445 3.14 -24.08 -7.55
CA ARG A 445 3.53 -22.78 -8.09
C ARG A 445 3.40 -21.69 -7.04
N LEU A 446 4.51 -21.04 -6.75
CA LEU A 446 4.60 -19.90 -5.86
C LEU A 446 4.31 -18.61 -6.65
N TYR A 447 3.60 -17.69 -6.02
CA TYR A 447 3.27 -16.39 -6.58
C TYR A 447 3.69 -15.28 -5.63
N GLN A 448 4.33 -14.25 -6.16
CA GLN A 448 4.46 -12.95 -5.50
C GLN A 448 3.24 -12.10 -5.84
N LEU A 449 2.60 -11.57 -4.82
CA LEU A 449 1.39 -10.76 -4.93
C LEU A 449 1.71 -9.28 -4.75
N TYR A 450 0.89 -8.45 -5.40
CA TYR A 450 1.06 -7.00 -5.48
C TYR A 450 -0.30 -6.32 -5.36
N ASP A 451 -0.34 -5.10 -4.81
CA ASP A 451 -1.56 -4.30 -4.80
C ASP A 451 -1.99 -3.89 -6.21
N ASN A 452 -1.04 -3.72 -7.11
CA ASN A 452 -1.27 -3.38 -8.50
C ASN A 452 -0.49 -4.30 -9.42
N ALA A 453 -1.00 -4.54 -10.64
CA ALA A 453 -0.25 -5.26 -11.66
C ALA A 453 1.13 -4.61 -11.84
N ARG A 454 2.20 -5.38 -11.64
CA ARG A 454 3.58 -4.91 -11.80
C ARG A 454 3.75 -4.43 -13.24
N ARG A 455 3.93 -3.12 -13.39
CA ARG A 455 4.32 -2.54 -14.69
C ARG A 455 5.78 -2.90 -14.92
N PRO A 456 6.19 -3.25 -16.15
CA PRO A 456 7.61 -3.45 -16.46
C PRO A 456 8.44 -2.26 -16.00
N GLU A 457 9.70 -2.49 -15.64
CA GLU A 457 10.60 -1.43 -15.20
C GLU A 457 10.65 -0.31 -16.25
N GLY A 458 10.36 0.91 -15.78
CA GLY A 458 10.26 2.10 -16.61
C GLY A 458 9.06 2.21 -17.55
N PHE A 459 8.05 1.36 -17.45
CA PHE A 459 6.77 1.58 -18.16
C PHE A 459 6.00 2.78 -17.57
N PRO A 460 5.40 3.65 -18.42
CA PRO A 460 5.36 3.57 -19.89
C PRO A 460 6.53 4.26 -20.59
N PHE A 461 7.40 4.94 -19.83
CA PHE A 461 8.41 5.85 -20.36
C PHE A 461 9.48 5.18 -21.25
N LEU A 462 9.99 4.02 -20.83
CA LEU A 462 10.99 3.23 -21.56
C LEU A 462 10.37 2.24 -22.55
N THR A 463 9.06 2.04 -22.50
CA THR A 463 8.33 1.11 -23.38
C THR A 463 8.07 1.75 -24.73
N VAL A 464 9.13 1.82 -25.55
CA VAL A 464 9.07 2.33 -26.92
C VAL A 464 9.64 1.34 -27.91
N ALA A 465 9.25 1.50 -29.18
CA ALA A 465 9.84 0.78 -30.29
C ALA A 465 11.36 0.99 -30.29
N ALA A 466 12.09 -0.13 -30.38
CA ALA A 466 13.54 -0.15 -30.44
C ALA A 466 14.00 -0.70 -31.80
N ARG A 467 15.10 -0.16 -32.30
CA ARG A 467 15.79 -0.64 -33.52
C ARG A 467 17.27 -0.79 -33.23
N ALA A 468 17.88 -1.85 -33.75
CA ALA A 468 19.32 -2.03 -33.68
C ALA A 468 19.99 -1.21 -34.79
N GLU A 469 20.87 -0.29 -34.42
CA GLU A 469 21.76 0.40 -35.35
C GLU A 469 23.11 -0.31 -35.40
N PRO A 470 23.67 -0.59 -36.58
CA PRO A 470 25.00 -1.15 -36.69
C PRO A 470 26.03 -0.14 -36.20
N THR A 471 26.97 -0.57 -35.36
CA THR A 471 28.17 0.20 -35.03
C THR A 471 29.40 -0.70 -35.17
N PRO A 472 30.62 -0.15 -35.31
CA PRO A 472 31.84 -0.96 -35.46
C PRO A 472 32.05 -2.00 -34.35
N ASP A 473 31.57 -1.72 -33.13
CA ASP A 473 31.75 -2.58 -31.94
C ASP A 473 30.53 -3.47 -31.66
N GLY A 474 29.58 -3.54 -32.60
CA GLY A 474 28.35 -4.31 -32.51
C GLY A 474 27.08 -3.47 -32.61
N PRO A 475 25.91 -4.10 -32.76
CA PRO A 475 24.66 -3.37 -32.85
C PRO A 475 24.32 -2.65 -31.54
N VAL A 476 23.90 -1.39 -31.64
CA VAL A 476 23.40 -0.59 -30.51
C VAL A 476 21.90 -0.40 -30.65
N GLU A 477 21.17 -0.69 -29.58
CA GLU A 477 19.72 -0.51 -29.56
C GLU A 477 19.33 0.96 -29.33
N LEU A 478 18.55 1.52 -30.26
CA LEU A 478 18.00 2.87 -30.18
C LEU A 478 16.47 2.88 -30.03
N PRO A 479 15.90 3.80 -29.24
CA PRO A 479 16.62 4.77 -28.42
C PRO A 479 17.35 4.09 -27.26
N VAL A 480 18.50 4.63 -26.83
CA VAL A 480 19.21 4.10 -25.66
C VAL A 480 18.34 4.34 -24.44
N ARG A 481 18.03 3.27 -23.71
CA ARG A 481 17.16 3.29 -22.53
C ARG A 481 18.00 3.13 -21.28
N THR A 482 17.80 4.00 -20.32
CA THR A 482 18.41 3.92 -19.00
C THR A 482 17.32 3.92 -17.94
N SER A 483 17.23 2.85 -17.15
CA SER A 483 16.22 2.71 -16.09
C SER A 483 16.64 3.34 -14.77
N ASP A 484 17.94 3.41 -14.50
CA ASP A 484 18.49 4.17 -13.38
C ASP A 484 19.78 4.91 -13.77
N ALA A 485 19.78 6.21 -13.48
CA ALA A 485 20.96 7.05 -13.50
C ALA A 485 20.89 8.15 -12.45
N ALA A 486 22.06 8.53 -11.95
CA ALA A 486 22.22 9.82 -11.29
C ALA A 486 22.60 10.89 -12.33
N THR A 487 21.94 12.05 -12.27
CA THR A 487 22.10 13.12 -13.25
C THR A 487 22.41 14.44 -12.55
N LEU A 488 23.33 15.23 -13.07
CA LEU A 488 23.56 16.61 -12.64
C LEU A 488 23.79 17.50 -13.85
N THR A 489 23.09 18.61 -13.95
CA THR A 489 23.35 19.67 -14.93
C THR A 489 23.71 20.96 -14.21
N ALA A 490 24.93 21.42 -14.39
CA ALA A 490 25.42 22.69 -13.87
C ALA A 490 25.41 23.75 -14.99
N TRP A 491 24.67 24.83 -14.79
CA TRP A 491 24.57 25.95 -15.74
C TRP A 491 25.50 27.07 -15.32
N PHE A 492 26.17 27.69 -16.29
CA PHE A 492 27.13 28.77 -16.08
C PHE A 492 26.81 29.96 -17.00
N ALA A 493 27.08 31.17 -16.51
CA ALA A 493 27.04 32.37 -17.33
C ALA A 493 28.46 32.67 -17.83
N VAL A 494 28.66 32.60 -19.14
CA VAL A 494 29.96 32.80 -19.80
C VAL A 494 29.95 34.09 -20.63
N ASP A 495 31.12 34.57 -21.02
CA ASP A 495 31.22 35.69 -21.96
C ASP A 495 30.69 35.29 -23.34
N ALA A 496 29.84 36.14 -23.93
CA ALA A 496 29.18 35.85 -25.19
C ALA A 496 30.14 35.86 -26.40
N ALA A 497 31.25 36.60 -26.34
CA ALA A 497 32.27 36.59 -27.39
C ALA A 497 33.12 35.32 -27.29
N SER A 498 33.52 34.91 -26.07
CA SER A 498 34.16 33.62 -25.83
C SER A 498 33.30 32.45 -26.31
N ALA A 499 32.00 32.46 -26.00
CA ALA A 499 31.07 31.43 -26.47
C ALA A 499 30.98 31.37 -28.01
N ALA A 500 30.94 32.52 -28.68
CA ALA A 500 30.91 32.58 -30.14
C ALA A 500 32.25 32.12 -30.77
N ALA A 501 33.38 32.49 -30.17
CA ALA A 501 34.71 32.06 -30.64
C ALA A 501 34.89 30.54 -30.52
N VAL A 502 34.40 29.96 -29.41
CA VAL A 502 34.44 28.50 -29.20
C VAL A 502 33.55 27.75 -30.19
N LEU A 503 32.46 28.36 -30.64
CA LEU A 503 31.58 27.82 -31.69
C LEU A 503 32.11 28.05 -33.12
N GLY A 504 33.23 28.76 -33.31
CA GLY A 504 33.69 29.35 -34.58
C GLY A 504 34.01 28.41 -35.76
N GLU A 505 33.62 27.14 -35.69
CA GLU A 505 33.71 26.13 -36.76
C GLU A 505 32.38 25.38 -36.97
N ALA A 506 31.34 25.69 -36.18
CA ALA A 506 30.04 25.05 -36.26
C ALA A 506 29.09 25.86 -37.15
N ASP A 507 28.89 25.40 -38.40
CA ASP A 507 27.98 26.03 -39.36
C ASP A 507 26.56 26.19 -38.77
N GLY A 508 26.10 27.43 -38.63
CA GLY A 508 24.75 27.78 -38.19
C GLY A 508 24.52 27.85 -36.68
N ALA A 509 25.51 27.53 -35.83
CA ALA A 509 25.35 27.55 -34.36
C ALA A 509 25.50 28.98 -33.78
N VAL A 510 24.38 29.61 -33.40
CA VAL A 510 24.40 30.95 -32.76
C VAL A 510 24.11 30.83 -31.27
N PRO A 511 25.01 31.27 -30.37
CA PRO A 511 24.79 31.17 -28.93
C PRO A 511 23.63 32.07 -28.49
N VAL A 512 22.82 31.59 -27.54
CA VAL A 512 21.77 32.39 -26.90
C VAL A 512 22.42 33.43 -25.99
N ARG A 513 22.11 34.70 -26.21
CA ARG A 513 22.70 35.83 -25.46
C ARG A 513 21.68 36.54 -24.60
N ALA A 514 22.13 36.97 -23.41
CA ALA A 514 21.47 37.93 -22.54
C ALA A 514 22.48 39.05 -22.24
N GLY A 515 22.44 40.12 -23.03
CA GLY A 515 23.49 41.15 -23.01
C GLY A 515 24.84 40.58 -23.46
N ALA A 516 25.89 40.83 -22.67
CA ALA A 516 27.24 40.31 -22.91
C ALA A 516 27.46 38.86 -22.44
N ARG A 517 26.40 38.16 -21.97
CA ARG A 517 26.50 36.81 -21.42
C ARG A 517 25.82 35.78 -22.30
N ALA A 518 26.37 34.57 -22.32
CA ALA A 518 25.76 33.36 -22.87
C ALA A 518 25.67 32.27 -21.80
N LEU A 519 24.96 31.18 -22.08
CA LEU A 519 24.80 30.06 -21.15
C LEU A 519 25.57 28.83 -21.62
N ALA A 520 26.39 28.28 -20.71
CA ALA A 520 27.05 26.99 -20.86
C ALA A 520 26.46 25.99 -19.86
N ALA A 521 26.47 24.70 -20.21
CA ALA A 521 26.05 23.63 -19.33
C ALA A 521 27.13 22.54 -19.26
N LEU A 522 27.43 22.09 -18.04
CA LEU A 522 28.16 20.85 -17.77
C LEU A 522 27.15 19.81 -17.29
N THR A 523 26.90 18.78 -18.11
CA THR A 523 26.00 17.67 -17.77
C THR A 523 26.79 16.44 -17.38
N VAL A 524 26.38 15.80 -16.30
CA VAL A 524 26.96 14.58 -15.74
C VAL A 524 25.86 13.54 -15.65
N HIS A 525 26.08 12.37 -16.24
CA HIS A 525 25.20 11.21 -16.13
C HIS A 525 26.00 10.00 -15.66
N ASP A 526 25.59 9.38 -14.56
CA ASP A 526 26.08 8.09 -14.08
C ASP A 526 25.00 7.04 -14.42
N HIS A 527 25.08 6.47 -15.61
CA HIS A 527 24.14 5.46 -16.11
C HIS A 527 24.45 4.12 -15.43
N ARG A 528 23.66 3.75 -14.43
CA ARG A 528 23.86 2.52 -13.65
C ARG A 528 23.21 1.31 -14.33
N ALA A 529 22.06 1.51 -14.95
CA ALA A 529 21.33 0.49 -15.70
C ALA A 529 20.90 1.03 -17.07
N SER A 530 21.66 0.70 -18.13
CA SER A 530 21.44 1.19 -19.50
C SER A 530 21.60 0.10 -20.54
N THR A 531 20.94 0.23 -21.70
CA THR A 531 21.09 -0.69 -22.84
C THR A 531 22.50 -0.64 -23.46
N LEU A 532 23.28 0.42 -23.20
CA LEU A 532 24.72 0.51 -23.53
C LEU A 532 25.64 -0.08 -22.44
N GLY A 533 25.07 -0.71 -21.40
CA GLY A 533 25.79 -1.12 -20.20
C GLY A 533 26.06 0.06 -19.23
N PRO A 534 26.54 -0.22 -18.01
CA PRO A 534 26.85 0.81 -17.02
C PRO A 534 28.01 1.70 -17.49
N HIS A 535 27.80 3.02 -17.51
CA HIS A 535 28.82 3.98 -17.92
C HIS A 535 28.55 5.38 -17.36
N ARG A 536 29.57 6.24 -17.35
CA ARG A 536 29.45 7.65 -16.99
C ARG A 536 29.73 8.51 -18.21
N GLU A 537 28.97 9.59 -18.31
CA GLU A 537 29.06 10.57 -19.37
C GLU A 537 29.18 11.97 -18.76
N VAL A 538 30.15 12.74 -19.24
CA VAL A 538 30.30 14.16 -18.91
C VAL A 538 30.34 14.94 -20.21
N THR A 539 29.41 15.87 -20.39
CA THR A 539 29.30 16.67 -21.61
C THR A 539 29.33 18.15 -21.26
N LEU A 540 30.17 18.90 -21.99
CA LEU A 540 30.18 20.35 -22.00
C LEU A 540 29.45 20.84 -23.24
N GLY A 541 28.50 21.75 -23.07
CA GLY A 541 27.78 22.35 -24.19
C GLY A 541 27.39 23.81 -23.99
N LEU A 542 27.08 24.49 -25.09
CA LEU A 542 26.59 25.86 -25.12
C LEU A 542 25.13 25.91 -25.54
N LEU A 543 24.33 26.75 -24.89
CA LEU A 543 22.95 26.96 -25.32
C LEU A 543 22.94 27.78 -26.61
N VAL A 544 22.44 27.19 -27.69
CA VAL A 544 22.33 27.83 -29.01
C VAL A 544 20.88 28.00 -29.44
N HIS A 545 20.64 28.94 -30.35
CA HIS A 545 19.36 29.16 -31.00
C HIS A 545 19.01 28.02 -31.98
N ASP A 546 17.79 28.07 -32.49
CA ASP A 546 17.36 27.27 -33.63
C ASP A 546 18.31 27.49 -34.83
N PRO A 547 18.94 26.42 -35.39
CA PRO A 547 19.86 26.55 -36.52
C PRO A 547 19.23 27.15 -37.79
N TRP A 548 17.90 27.01 -37.98
CA TRP A 548 17.19 27.55 -39.16
C TRP A 548 16.72 28.99 -38.97
N CYS A 549 16.38 29.37 -37.73
CA CYS A 549 15.75 30.66 -37.44
C CYS A 549 16.19 31.20 -36.07
N PRO A 550 17.36 31.85 -35.96
CA PRO A 550 17.82 32.44 -34.71
C PRO A 550 16.87 33.53 -34.21
N ARG A 551 16.03 33.24 -33.21
CA ARG A 551 15.07 34.19 -32.62
C ARG A 551 15.56 34.72 -31.27
N PRO A 552 16.08 35.97 -31.18
CA PRO A 552 16.65 36.51 -29.93
C PRO A 552 15.62 36.77 -28.83
N LEU A 553 14.39 37.17 -29.16
CA LEU A 553 13.38 37.61 -28.19
C LEU A 553 12.46 36.50 -27.63
N GLY A 554 12.65 35.22 -28.02
CA GLY A 554 11.68 34.14 -27.76
C GLY A 554 12.23 32.89 -27.06
N VAL A 555 13.53 32.80 -26.78
CA VAL A 555 14.15 31.56 -26.27
C VAL A 555 13.59 31.13 -24.91
N TRP A 556 13.37 32.07 -24.00
CA TRP A 556 12.87 31.76 -22.65
C TRP A 556 11.46 31.16 -22.66
N PHE A 557 10.58 31.66 -23.52
CA PHE A 557 9.27 31.04 -23.76
C PHE A 557 9.38 29.74 -24.56
N GLY A 558 10.38 29.63 -25.44
CA GLY A 558 10.72 28.42 -26.17
C GLY A 558 11.13 27.26 -25.24
N LEU A 559 11.90 27.53 -24.18
CA LEU A 559 12.32 26.51 -23.20
C LEU A 559 11.14 25.88 -22.44
N LEU A 560 9.99 26.56 -22.36
CA LEU A 560 8.75 26.03 -21.78
C LEU A 560 7.99 25.11 -22.74
N ARG A 561 8.34 25.09 -24.04
CA ARG A 561 7.69 24.22 -25.03
C ARG A 561 8.14 22.77 -24.89
N ARG A 562 7.32 21.86 -25.41
CA ARG A 562 7.68 20.45 -25.53
C ARG A 562 8.98 20.30 -26.35
N PRO A 563 9.89 19.38 -26.00
CA PRO A 563 11.20 19.22 -26.66
C PRO A 563 11.12 19.04 -28.18
N HIS A 564 10.09 18.38 -28.70
CA HIS A 564 9.90 18.20 -30.15
C HIS A 564 9.56 19.50 -30.89
N LEU A 565 9.12 20.55 -30.17
CA LEU A 565 8.83 21.88 -30.73
C LEU A 565 9.89 22.93 -30.35
N ARG A 566 10.97 22.50 -29.69
CA ARG A 566 12.08 23.37 -29.27
C ARG A 566 13.16 23.40 -30.34
N GLY A 567 13.38 24.60 -30.89
CA GLY A 567 14.49 24.91 -31.79
C GLY A 567 15.80 25.19 -31.05
N ALA A 568 15.76 25.86 -29.89
CA ALA A 568 16.95 26.07 -29.06
C ALA A 568 17.37 24.78 -28.33
N GLY A 569 18.68 24.56 -28.20
CA GLY A 569 19.26 23.35 -27.61
C GLY A 569 20.72 23.54 -27.18
N LEU A 570 21.29 22.52 -26.53
CA LEU A 570 22.69 22.49 -26.13
C LEU A 570 23.55 21.98 -27.28
N TRP A 571 24.44 22.82 -27.80
CA TRP A 571 25.48 22.41 -28.74
C TRP A 571 26.63 21.74 -27.98
N THR A 572 26.89 20.47 -28.28
CA THR A 572 27.94 19.68 -27.66
C THR A 572 29.31 20.15 -28.15
N LEU A 573 30.16 20.56 -27.20
CA LEU A 573 31.54 20.97 -27.47
C LEU A 573 32.53 19.83 -27.24
N ALA A 574 32.30 19.05 -26.19
CA ALA A 574 33.12 17.90 -25.83
C ALA A 574 32.32 16.94 -24.95
N THR A 575 32.51 15.65 -25.16
CA THR A 575 31.95 14.58 -24.33
C THR A 575 33.06 13.64 -23.85
N ALA A 576 33.10 13.34 -22.56
CA ALA A 576 33.94 12.31 -21.97
C ALA A 576 33.07 11.12 -21.54
N LEU A 577 33.49 9.90 -21.89
CA LEU A 577 32.80 8.65 -21.56
C LEU A 577 33.72 7.69 -20.81
N SER A 578 33.16 6.97 -19.82
CA SER A 578 33.96 6.11 -18.94
C SER A 578 34.29 4.73 -19.53
N THR A 579 33.60 4.30 -20.59
CA THR A 579 33.80 2.98 -21.19
C THR A 579 34.12 3.10 -22.69
N PRO A 580 35.00 2.25 -23.24
CA PRO A 580 35.30 2.24 -24.67
C PRO A 580 34.06 2.00 -25.54
N ALA A 581 33.20 1.05 -25.15
CA ALA A 581 31.99 0.69 -25.89
C ALA A 581 30.99 1.87 -26.00
N ALA A 582 30.73 2.59 -24.90
CA ALA A 582 29.89 3.78 -24.95
C ALA A 582 30.55 4.89 -25.79
N GLY A 583 31.88 5.05 -25.68
CA GLY A 583 32.65 6.00 -26.48
C GLY A 583 32.54 5.76 -27.98
N ALA A 584 32.68 4.51 -28.42
CA ALA A 584 32.56 4.13 -29.81
C ALA A 584 31.13 4.31 -30.34
N ALA A 585 30.12 3.88 -29.58
CA ALA A 585 28.72 4.12 -29.91
C ALA A 585 28.44 5.63 -30.08
N HIS A 586 29.00 6.47 -29.18
CA HIS A 586 28.79 7.92 -29.24
C HIS A 586 29.43 8.57 -30.47
N ARG A 587 30.66 8.18 -30.80
CA ARG A 587 31.35 8.63 -32.01
C ARG A 587 30.69 8.19 -33.31
N HIS A 588 29.93 7.09 -33.28
CA HIS A 588 29.24 6.60 -34.47
C HIS A 588 27.82 7.14 -34.63
N LEU A 589 27.13 7.45 -33.53
CA LEU A 589 25.68 7.74 -33.56
C LEU A 589 25.32 9.19 -33.23
N TRP A 590 26.15 9.92 -32.48
CA TRP A 590 25.76 11.25 -31.99
C TRP A 590 26.81 12.34 -32.22
N SER A 591 28.10 12.10 -31.99
CA SER A 591 29.10 13.17 -32.05
C SER A 591 30.51 12.65 -32.24
N GLU A 592 31.26 13.23 -33.17
CA GLU A 592 32.69 12.96 -33.35
C GLU A 592 33.56 13.46 -32.18
N HIS A 593 33.04 14.39 -31.37
CA HIS A 593 33.73 15.06 -30.27
C HIS A 593 33.67 14.28 -28.93
N ALA A 594 33.74 12.94 -28.98
CA ALA A 594 33.66 12.07 -27.81
C ALA A 594 34.97 11.31 -27.53
N ALA A 595 35.55 11.55 -26.35
CA ALA A 595 36.76 10.90 -25.86
C ALA A 595 36.44 9.90 -24.73
N THR A 596 37.23 8.84 -24.64
CA THR A 596 37.14 7.86 -23.54
C THR A 596 38.16 8.20 -22.47
N ALA A 597 37.73 8.38 -21.23
CA ALA A 597 38.60 8.71 -20.09
C ALA A 597 38.09 8.05 -18.80
N PRO A 598 38.94 7.79 -17.79
CA PRO A 598 38.45 7.41 -16.46
C PRO A 598 37.54 8.50 -15.90
N ILE A 599 36.37 8.12 -15.38
CA ILE A 599 35.42 9.05 -14.77
C ILE A 599 34.96 8.50 -13.42
N HIS A 600 35.16 9.31 -12.38
CA HIS A 600 34.67 9.07 -11.04
C HIS A 600 33.58 10.08 -10.71
N VAL A 601 32.38 9.59 -10.40
CA VAL A 601 31.21 10.42 -10.08
C VAL A 601 30.69 10.03 -8.71
N ARG A 602 30.51 11.02 -7.83
CA ARG A 602 29.75 10.90 -6.60
C ARG A 602 28.77 12.06 -6.50
N LEU A 603 27.51 11.75 -6.78
CA LEU A 603 26.39 12.69 -6.67
C LEU A 603 25.59 12.35 -5.41
N ASP A 604 25.67 13.21 -4.42
CA ASP A 604 24.80 13.20 -3.25
C ASP A 604 23.79 14.35 -3.38
N GLY A 605 22.62 14.26 -2.74
CA GLY A 605 21.57 15.26 -2.80
C GLY A 605 21.97 16.66 -2.28
N ARG A 606 23.17 16.80 -1.70
CA ARG A 606 23.71 18.05 -1.16
C ARG A 606 25.12 18.42 -1.65
N ALA A 607 25.86 17.49 -2.25
CA ALA A 607 27.24 17.71 -2.67
C ALA A 607 27.57 16.88 -3.91
N THR A 608 28.51 17.37 -4.70
CA THR A 608 29.01 16.70 -5.89
C THR A 608 30.52 16.54 -5.79
N ALA A 609 31.02 15.43 -6.30
CA ALA A 609 32.43 15.23 -6.61
C ALA A 609 32.51 14.46 -7.92
N LEU A 610 33.11 15.09 -8.93
CA LEU A 610 33.36 14.54 -10.25
C LEU A 610 34.85 14.70 -10.56
N THR A 611 35.48 13.66 -11.10
CA THR A 611 36.81 13.72 -11.68
C THR A 611 36.81 13.00 -13.02
N VAL A 612 37.30 13.66 -14.06
CA VAL A 612 37.57 13.10 -15.40
C VAL A 612 39.07 13.05 -15.59
N GLY A 613 39.60 11.91 -16.04
CA GLY A 613 41.04 11.66 -16.15
C GLY A 613 41.62 10.93 -14.94
N ALA A 614 42.93 10.70 -14.96
CA ALA A 614 43.62 10.06 -13.84
C ALA A 614 43.60 11.00 -12.60
N PRO A 615 43.51 10.48 -11.36
CA PRO A 615 43.49 11.30 -10.16
C PRO A 615 44.67 12.27 -10.04
N ASP A 616 45.86 11.85 -10.50
CA ASP A 616 47.10 12.63 -10.43
C ASP A 616 47.26 13.62 -11.59
N ALA A 617 46.43 13.51 -12.62
CA ALA A 617 46.41 14.39 -13.80
C ALA A 617 44.96 14.56 -14.31
N PRO A 618 44.08 15.22 -13.52
CA PRO A 618 42.68 15.36 -13.88
C PRO A 618 42.54 16.29 -15.09
N VAL A 619 41.72 15.89 -16.05
CA VAL A 619 41.27 16.73 -17.18
C VAL A 619 40.24 17.75 -16.67
N LEU A 620 39.34 17.30 -15.80
CA LEU A 620 38.33 18.11 -15.15
C LEU A 620 38.08 17.57 -13.74
N ALA A 621 38.12 18.43 -12.73
CA ALA A 621 37.56 18.15 -11.41
C ALA A 621 36.36 19.07 -11.17
N PHE A 622 35.24 18.57 -10.67
CA PHE A 622 34.08 19.38 -10.30
C PHE A 622 33.56 18.93 -8.95
N ALA A 623 33.87 19.70 -7.92
CA ALA A 623 33.59 19.33 -6.54
C ALA A 623 33.04 20.50 -5.73
N GLY A 624 32.19 20.17 -4.74
CA GLY A 624 31.74 21.09 -3.71
C GLY A 624 30.26 20.92 -3.34
N PRO A 625 29.78 21.71 -2.36
CA PRO A 625 28.40 21.65 -1.93
C PRO A 625 27.46 22.30 -2.96
N LEU A 626 26.33 21.66 -3.23
CA LEU A 626 25.27 22.19 -4.10
C LEU A 626 24.35 23.17 -3.37
N GLY A 627 24.34 23.14 -2.03
CA GLY A 627 23.51 24.02 -1.22
C GLY A 627 22.05 23.57 -1.14
N PRO A 628 21.14 24.43 -0.63
CA PRO A 628 19.73 24.10 -0.46
C PRO A 628 19.07 23.75 -1.81
N SER A 629 18.05 22.88 -1.76
CA SER A 629 17.32 22.44 -2.94
C SER A 629 15.83 22.68 -2.83
N SER A 630 15.19 22.89 -3.97
CA SER A 630 13.74 22.84 -4.12
C SER A 630 13.36 21.73 -5.11
N PRO A 631 12.17 21.10 -4.97
CA PRO A 631 11.66 20.19 -5.99
C PRO A 631 11.53 20.92 -7.33
N GLY A 632 12.02 20.31 -8.40
CA GLY A 632 12.00 20.87 -9.75
C GLY A 632 11.86 19.80 -10.83
N ARG A 633 11.82 20.26 -12.09
CA ARG A 633 11.87 19.41 -13.28
C ARG A 633 13.06 19.88 -14.11
N SER A 634 14.02 19.01 -14.45
CA SER A 634 15.09 19.43 -15.37
C SER A 634 14.63 19.43 -16.83
N GLY A 635 13.49 18.78 -17.13
CA GLY A 635 12.94 18.68 -18.49
C GLY A 635 13.82 17.85 -19.43
N ASP A 636 13.27 17.56 -20.61
CA ASP A 636 14.00 16.88 -21.69
C ASP A 636 15.05 17.82 -22.30
N LEU A 637 16.17 17.25 -22.78
CA LEU A 637 17.25 18.00 -23.42
C LEU A 637 17.14 17.89 -24.95
N VAL A 638 17.33 19.02 -25.62
CA VAL A 638 17.58 19.08 -27.06
C VAL A 638 19.08 19.28 -27.21
N VAL A 639 19.76 18.34 -27.86
CA VAL A 639 21.22 18.36 -28.04
C VAL A 639 21.52 18.50 -29.53
N TYR A 640 22.45 19.38 -29.87
CA TYR A 640 23.01 19.52 -31.20
C TYR A 640 24.48 19.10 -31.18
N SER A 641 24.92 18.45 -32.25
CA SER A 641 26.30 17.97 -32.38
C SER A 641 26.66 17.84 -33.87
N THR A 642 27.95 17.67 -34.15
CA THR A 642 28.44 17.38 -35.50
C THR A 642 28.89 15.93 -35.60
N LEU A 643 28.55 15.30 -36.72
CA LEU A 643 29.03 13.97 -37.07
C LEU A 643 29.25 13.91 -38.58
N ALA A 644 30.48 13.61 -39.00
CA ALA A 644 30.84 13.51 -40.42
C ALA A 644 30.48 14.77 -41.24
N GLY A 645 30.60 15.95 -40.62
CA GLY A 645 30.26 17.24 -41.23
C GLY A 645 28.78 17.60 -41.22
N GLU A 646 27.88 16.72 -40.77
CA GLU A 646 26.45 17.00 -40.63
C GLU A 646 26.10 17.49 -39.22
N THR A 647 25.19 18.46 -39.13
CA THR A 647 24.59 18.87 -37.86
C THR A 647 23.45 17.92 -37.49
N LEU A 648 23.62 17.20 -36.38
CA LEU A 648 22.61 16.31 -35.83
C LEU A 648 21.84 16.97 -34.69
N ARG A 649 20.55 16.65 -34.63
CA ARG A 649 19.66 16.97 -33.50
C ARG A 649 19.26 15.68 -32.79
N THR A 650 19.49 15.65 -31.48
CA THR A 650 19.17 14.52 -30.62
C THR A 650 18.25 14.95 -29.49
N LEU A 651 17.23 14.14 -29.19
CA LEU A 651 16.39 14.32 -28.01
C LEU A 651 16.81 13.37 -26.91
N VAL A 652 17.03 13.92 -25.71
CA VAL A 652 17.23 13.14 -24.48
C VAL A 652 16.01 13.37 -23.60
N HIS A 653 15.12 12.38 -23.60
CA HIS A 653 13.97 12.36 -22.73
C HIS A 653 14.37 11.96 -21.32
N THR A 654 13.70 12.55 -20.35
CA THR A 654 13.99 12.30 -18.93
C THR A 654 12.71 12.14 -18.13
N HIS A 655 12.71 11.19 -17.19
CA HIS A 655 11.60 10.98 -16.29
C HIS A 655 12.10 10.71 -14.87
N GLY A 656 11.51 11.40 -13.90
CA GLY A 656 11.87 11.29 -12.49
C GLY A 656 11.85 12.65 -11.79
N GLN A 657 11.95 12.63 -10.47
CA GLN A 657 12.07 13.83 -9.67
C GLN A 657 13.44 14.48 -9.88
N ALA A 658 13.50 15.81 -9.88
CA ALA A 658 14.74 16.56 -9.89
C ALA A 658 14.75 17.59 -8.77
N ARG A 659 15.95 17.98 -8.34
CA ARG A 659 16.20 19.01 -7.34
C ARG A 659 16.93 20.16 -7.98
N LEU A 660 16.42 21.37 -7.75
CA LEU A 660 16.97 22.61 -8.26
C LEU A 660 17.73 23.32 -7.14
N HIS A 661 18.99 23.64 -7.41
CA HIS A 661 19.95 24.27 -6.51
C HIS A 661 20.36 25.63 -7.08
N PRO A 662 19.79 26.75 -6.59
CA PRO A 662 19.91 28.07 -7.21
C PRO A 662 21.21 28.82 -6.91
N ALA A 663 22.09 28.29 -6.07
CA ALA A 663 23.38 28.91 -5.72
C ALA A 663 24.42 27.87 -5.28
N PRO A 664 24.83 26.95 -6.16
CA PRO A 664 25.82 25.93 -5.84
C PRO A 664 27.19 26.57 -5.57
N GLN A 665 27.95 25.98 -4.64
CA GLN A 665 29.33 26.38 -4.34
C GLN A 665 30.35 25.46 -5.00
N ALA A 666 29.89 24.40 -5.68
CA ALA A 666 30.74 23.53 -6.48
C ALA A 666 31.43 24.32 -7.60
N ARG A 667 32.70 24.02 -7.87
CA ARG A 667 33.51 24.69 -8.89
C ARG A 667 34.18 23.67 -9.79
N PRO A 668 34.24 23.91 -11.11
CA PRO A 668 35.05 23.10 -11.99
C PRO A 668 36.49 23.63 -12.00
N GLU A 669 37.45 22.72 -12.06
CA GLU A 669 38.87 22.98 -12.19
C GLU A 669 39.34 22.27 -13.46
N ALA A 670 39.91 23.03 -14.39
CA ALA A 670 40.38 22.51 -15.67
C ALA A 670 41.84 22.08 -15.56
N GLY A 671 42.16 20.84 -15.97
CA GLY A 671 43.54 20.34 -15.98
C GLY A 671 44.44 21.10 -16.96
N ALA A 672 45.72 21.26 -16.66
CA ALA A 672 46.64 22.05 -17.49
C ALA A 672 46.95 21.47 -18.88
N GLY A 673 46.54 20.23 -19.18
CA GLY A 673 46.78 19.56 -20.46
C GLY A 673 45.92 20.08 -21.62
N ASP A 674 46.23 19.58 -22.82
CA ASP A 674 45.60 19.96 -24.10
C ASP A 674 44.35 19.14 -24.46
N ASP A 675 43.74 18.48 -23.48
CA ASP A 675 42.49 17.73 -23.70
C ASP A 675 41.37 18.69 -24.17
N PRO A 676 40.58 18.35 -25.22
CA PRO A 676 39.55 19.21 -25.75
C PRO A 676 38.55 19.71 -24.69
N LEU A 677 38.18 18.89 -23.71
CA LEU A 677 37.28 19.28 -22.64
C LEU A 677 37.91 20.38 -21.76
N ALA A 678 39.18 20.21 -21.36
CA ALA A 678 39.90 21.16 -20.53
C ALA A 678 40.19 22.48 -21.26
N VAL A 679 40.59 22.41 -22.53
CA VAL A 679 40.82 23.59 -23.38
C VAL A 679 39.54 24.41 -23.54
N ARG A 680 38.41 23.76 -23.82
CA ARG A 680 37.10 24.43 -24.01
C ARG A 680 36.58 25.01 -22.69
N LEU A 681 36.77 24.33 -21.56
CA LEU A 681 36.48 24.87 -20.21
C LEU A 681 37.23 26.18 -19.94
N ARG A 682 38.55 26.21 -20.20
CA ARG A 682 39.37 27.42 -20.04
C ARG A 682 38.97 28.54 -20.99
N ALA A 683 38.74 28.21 -22.27
CA ALA A 683 38.33 29.18 -23.28
C ALA A 683 36.99 29.88 -22.94
N LEU A 684 36.09 29.17 -22.26
CA LEU A 684 34.81 29.72 -21.77
C LEU A 684 34.92 30.44 -20.42
N GLY A 685 36.11 30.46 -19.80
CA GLY A 685 36.33 31.07 -18.48
C GLY A 685 35.62 30.33 -17.35
N LEU A 686 35.44 29.01 -17.49
CA LEU A 686 34.74 28.19 -16.51
C LEU A 686 35.65 27.71 -15.37
N ASP A 687 36.97 27.76 -15.53
CA ASP A 687 37.92 27.36 -14.50
C ASP A 687 37.74 28.20 -13.21
N GLY A 688 37.43 27.52 -12.11
CA GLY A 688 37.05 28.13 -10.84
C GLY A 688 35.70 28.86 -10.83
N ALA A 689 34.93 28.86 -11.92
CA ALA A 689 33.65 29.56 -12.01
C ALA A 689 32.56 28.92 -11.15
N ARG A 690 31.62 29.73 -10.65
CA ARG A 690 30.44 29.23 -9.94
C ARG A 690 29.29 29.01 -10.90
N PRO A 691 28.61 27.85 -10.86
CA PRO A 691 27.37 27.67 -11.60
C PRO A 691 26.29 28.62 -11.08
N ILE A 692 25.47 29.16 -11.98
CA ILE A 692 24.27 29.93 -11.63
C ILE A 692 23.14 29.04 -11.11
N LEU A 693 23.15 27.76 -11.51
CA LEU A 693 22.09 26.80 -11.22
C LEU A 693 22.63 25.38 -11.38
N CYS A 694 22.35 24.51 -10.41
CA CYS A 694 22.50 23.07 -10.59
C CYS A 694 21.14 22.38 -10.54
N ILE A 695 20.91 21.43 -11.44
CA ILE A 695 19.74 20.56 -11.41
C ILE A 695 20.20 19.12 -11.30
N GLY A 696 19.90 18.48 -10.17
CA GLY A 696 20.39 17.14 -9.83
C GLY A 696 19.26 16.15 -9.58
N SER A 697 19.53 14.87 -9.82
CA SER A 697 18.66 13.76 -9.40
C SER A 697 19.50 12.52 -9.09
N PRO A 698 19.27 11.83 -7.96
CA PRO A 698 19.97 10.60 -7.63
C PRO A 698 19.46 9.37 -8.41
N HIS A 699 18.20 9.42 -8.87
CA HIS A 699 17.52 8.35 -9.58
C HIS A 699 16.62 8.92 -10.67
N ARG A 700 16.95 8.61 -11.93
CA ARG A 700 16.22 9.10 -13.09
C ARG A 700 16.27 8.10 -14.23
N MET A 701 15.16 8.00 -14.94
CA MET A 701 15.11 7.30 -16.21
C MET A 701 15.44 8.25 -17.35
N LEU A 702 16.21 7.76 -18.31
CA LEU A 702 16.57 8.50 -19.52
C LEU A 702 16.28 7.67 -20.76
N ARG A 703 15.97 8.38 -21.84
CA ARG A 703 15.89 7.80 -23.17
C ARG A 703 16.52 8.74 -24.18
N ARG A 704 17.58 8.30 -24.86
CA ARG A 704 18.27 9.09 -25.89
C ARG A 704 17.90 8.56 -27.28
N ASP A 705 17.27 9.40 -28.07
CA ASP A 705 16.87 9.06 -29.43
C ASP A 705 18.08 9.05 -30.39
N ALA A 706 17.87 8.56 -31.61
CA ALA A 706 18.88 8.67 -32.67
C ALA A 706 19.14 10.14 -33.04
N GLY A 707 20.39 10.46 -33.40
CA GLY A 707 20.69 11.74 -34.03
C GLY A 707 19.98 11.86 -35.38
N SER A 708 19.28 12.97 -35.60
CA SER A 708 18.60 13.26 -36.87
C SER A 708 19.26 14.46 -37.56
N PRO A 709 19.63 14.37 -38.84
CA PRO A 709 20.18 15.51 -39.58
C PRO A 709 19.23 16.71 -39.53
N VAL A 710 19.76 17.88 -39.19
CA VAL A 710 19.00 19.14 -39.11
C VAL A 710 18.74 19.72 -40.50
N PHE A 711 19.71 19.58 -41.38
CA PHE A 711 19.64 20.00 -42.77
C PHE A 711 19.47 18.73 -43.61
N PRO A 712 18.27 18.47 -44.18
CA PRO A 712 18.09 17.33 -45.05
C PRO A 712 18.97 17.49 -46.29
N ALA A 713 19.54 16.37 -46.76
CA ALA A 713 20.38 16.29 -47.95
C ALA A 713 19.62 16.67 -49.24
#